data_AF-A0A139HTL7-F1
#
_entry.id   AF-A0A139HTL7-F1
#
_cell.length_a   1.000
_cell.length_b   1.000
_cell.length_c   1.000
_cell.angle_alpha   90.00
_cell.angle_beta   90.00
_cell.angle_gamma   90.00
#
_symmetry.space_group_name_H-M   'P 1'
#
loop_
_entity.id
_entity.type
_entity.pdbx_description
1 polymer ?
#
loop_
_entity_poly.entity_id
_entity_poly.type
_entity_poly.pdbx_seq_one_letter_code
_entity_poly.pdbx_strand_id
1 'polypeptide(L)'
;MAAAKEEKRKAEEPINGHDSKRVKPSASPPPNDDHDHVPTINHAAYPEKPAVTEERNGDISFYVVNNDNKPSSFIILTGLKCIFQKQLPKMPKDYIARLVYDRTHMSIAIVKRPPAGSLAESSGLPGEVVGGITYRPFKGRQFAEIVFCAISSDQQVKGYGAHLMNHLKDYVKATSDVMHFLTYADNYAIGYFKKQGFTKEITLDRPKWMGYIKDYEGGTIMQCSMLPKVRYLESGRMLLKQKAAVHAKIRAVSKSYEIHQPPAAWRKAKPGQPLPAIDPLEIPAIKATGWSADMDALAQMPRRNPAHSLLVTLLSALQSSSAAWPFLIPVNGDEVHDYYEVIKEPMDFSTMEKKLEGDQYETVEDFIKDTLLIVRNCKRYNAETTPYAKAANKLEKEMWKKVREIPEWSYLEPENFEIHRGRGRPKKADAESRSRPGIRKVSSPYSVPRAISKLKLLPPFPKTDTIVSILSEAALPSIVQKPGGQTSTDAISGEVAASEENAAIKPHGTGLEQGNDLHKWKARLVLNYKSILYRTQWVEYPDIAPTFKSLGIPPNDPAVNPNAAYSIPAMTLPDGRHIMDSLVIARELEKLYPSPALKFDKAEEMQSAVLKVNKALAPIIMPRIPELVLNDSSKEYFLETRAKRFGMPLPELAKTADVEKCWEEAKKGLDEISALLAGTHDGRAFVLGGDQEPGFADFVLAGFWRFVERVDIDGDLRGRLKAFDGKFGRHRMAVGKWLERDD
;
A
#
# COMPACT_ATOMS: atom_id res chain seq x y z
N MET A 1 -74.49 34.77 20.00
CA MET A 1 -75.33 33.78 19.29
C MET A 1 -74.61 33.41 18.00
N ALA A 2 -74.22 32.19 17.64
CA ALA A 2 -74.31 30.84 18.22
C ALA A 2 -72.96 30.15 17.86
N ALA A 3 -72.18 29.69 18.84
CA ALA A 3 -72.14 28.33 19.41
C ALA A 3 -71.31 27.32 18.58
N ALA A 4 -70.24 26.84 19.23
CA ALA A 4 -69.16 26.00 18.73
C ALA A 4 -69.55 24.52 18.54
N LYS A 5 -68.73 23.80 17.75
CA LYS A 5 -68.48 22.36 17.94
C LYS A 5 -66.99 22.07 17.77
N GLU A 6 -66.37 21.70 18.89
CA GLU A 6 -65.09 20.98 18.97
C GLU A 6 -65.19 19.62 18.27
N GLU A 7 -64.17 19.23 17.54
CA GLU A 7 -63.87 17.81 17.30
C GLU A 7 -62.39 17.53 17.60
N LYS A 8 -62.20 16.72 18.64
CA LYS A 8 -60.91 16.26 19.18
C LYS A 8 -60.20 15.38 18.14
N ARG A 9 -58.96 15.74 17.77
CA ARG A 9 -58.01 14.78 17.16
C ARG A 9 -57.14 14.16 18.24
N LYS A 10 -57.33 12.85 18.47
CA LYS A 10 -56.42 11.99 19.23
C LYS A 10 -55.19 11.64 18.38
N ALA A 11 -54.07 11.51 19.07
CA ALA A 11 -52.78 11.07 18.55
C ALA A 11 -52.70 9.54 18.42
N GLU A 12 -52.07 9.07 17.34
CA GLU A 12 -51.36 7.79 17.24
C GLU A 12 -50.04 8.02 16.47
N GLU A 13 -48.92 7.56 17.04
CA GLU A 13 -47.56 7.50 16.47
C GLU A 13 -47.41 6.30 15.49
N PRO A 14 -46.22 6.01 14.92
CA PRO A 14 -45.30 6.84 14.16
C PRO A 14 -45.05 6.28 12.73
N ILE A 15 -44.49 7.14 11.88
CA ILE A 15 -44.14 6.89 10.49
C ILE A 15 -43.00 5.85 10.40
N ASN A 16 -43.32 4.65 9.93
CA ASN A 16 -42.35 3.63 9.54
C ASN A 16 -42.06 3.78 8.03
N GLY A 17 -41.19 4.72 7.68
CA GLY A 17 -40.78 5.01 6.31
C GLY A 17 -39.57 4.19 5.86
N HIS A 18 -39.75 2.89 5.65
CA HIS A 18 -38.79 2.08 4.91
C HIS A 18 -39.07 2.27 3.41
N ASP A 19 -38.39 3.22 2.77
CA ASP A 19 -38.42 3.37 1.31
C ASP A 19 -37.80 2.11 0.68
N SER A 20 -38.67 1.24 0.19
CA SER A 20 -38.32 0.09 -0.62
C SER A 20 -37.77 0.60 -1.95
N LYS A 21 -36.45 0.40 -2.16
CA LYS A 21 -35.79 0.59 -3.45
C LYS A 21 -36.59 -0.12 -4.54
N ARG A 22 -37.21 0.67 -5.41
CA ARG A 22 -37.84 0.21 -6.65
C ARG A 22 -36.78 -0.47 -7.52
N VAL A 23 -36.81 -1.80 -7.54
CA VAL A 23 -36.07 -2.62 -8.52
C VAL A 23 -36.57 -2.22 -9.91
N LYS A 24 -35.70 -1.62 -10.73
CA LYS A 24 -35.97 -1.46 -12.15
C LYS A 24 -35.81 -2.83 -12.81
N PRO A 25 -36.81 -3.33 -13.58
CA PRO A 25 -36.63 -4.52 -14.39
C PRO A 25 -35.56 -4.25 -15.45
N SER A 26 -34.60 -5.15 -15.58
CA SER A 26 -33.65 -5.18 -16.70
C SER A 26 -34.40 -5.56 -17.97
N ALA A 27 -34.96 -4.58 -18.67
CA ALA A 27 -35.38 -4.74 -20.05
C ALA A 27 -34.20 -4.36 -20.95
N SER A 28 -33.63 -5.34 -21.64
CA SER A 28 -32.66 -5.10 -22.71
C SER A 28 -33.32 -4.22 -23.79
N PRO A 29 -32.68 -3.14 -24.26
CA PRO A 29 -33.20 -2.42 -25.41
C PRO A 29 -33.16 -3.32 -26.65
N PRO A 30 -34.10 -3.17 -27.61
CA PRO A 30 -34.07 -3.92 -28.86
C PRO A 30 -32.80 -3.59 -29.65
N PRO A 31 -32.32 -4.51 -30.51
CA PRO A 31 -31.13 -4.28 -31.31
C PRO A 31 -31.40 -3.13 -32.30
N ASN A 32 -30.66 -2.04 -32.19
CA ASN A 32 -30.60 -1.01 -33.22
C ASN A 32 -29.77 -1.54 -34.38
N ASP A 33 -30.40 -1.64 -35.54
CA ASP A 33 -29.84 -2.14 -36.79
C ASP A 33 -29.13 -1.02 -37.59
N ASP A 34 -28.29 -0.22 -36.91
CA ASP A 34 -27.50 0.85 -37.53
C ASP A 34 -26.00 0.60 -37.32
N HIS A 35 -25.37 0.06 -38.37
CA HIS A 35 -23.96 -0.33 -38.38
C HIS A 35 -22.95 0.83 -38.54
N ASP A 36 -23.37 2.11 -38.52
CA ASP A 36 -22.47 3.25 -38.81
C ASP A 36 -22.59 4.45 -37.85
N HIS A 37 -22.64 4.20 -36.54
CA HIS A 37 -22.43 5.27 -35.55
C HIS A 37 -21.21 5.03 -34.66
N VAL A 38 -20.11 5.69 -35.02
CA VAL A 38 -19.01 5.96 -34.10
C VAL A 38 -19.62 6.66 -32.87
N PRO A 39 -19.50 6.12 -31.65
CA PRO A 39 -19.95 6.81 -30.46
C PRO A 39 -19.06 8.02 -30.26
N THR A 40 -19.53 9.19 -30.70
CA THR A 40 -18.94 10.47 -30.34
C THR A 40 -19.03 10.57 -28.81
N ILE A 41 -17.87 10.58 -28.15
CA ILE A 41 -17.83 10.90 -26.72
C ILE A 41 -18.40 12.31 -26.60
N ASN A 42 -19.58 12.43 -25.99
CA ASN A 42 -20.16 13.73 -25.76
C ASN A 42 -19.30 14.49 -24.74
N HIS A 43 -18.37 15.30 -25.24
CA HIS A 43 -17.46 16.14 -24.45
C HIS A 43 -18.21 17.13 -23.53
N ALA A 44 -19.52 17.32 -23.72
CA ALA A 44 -20.34 18.26 -22.98
C ALA A 44 -20.84 17.76 -21.60
N ALA A 45 -20.73 16.46 -21.28
CA ALA A 45 -21.33 15.89 -20.07
C ALA A 45 -20.33 15.73 -18.90
N TYR A 46 -19.49 16.74 -18.61
CA TYR A 46 -18.77 16.76 -17.34
C TYR A 46 -19.75 17.17 -16.23
N PRO A 47 -20.09 16.29 -15.27
CA PRO A 47 -20.97 16.65 -14.17
C PRO A 47 -20.25 17.68 -13.29
N GLU A 48 -20.62 18.95 -13.46
CA GLU A 48 -20.06 20.05 -12.68
C GLU A 48 -20.63 20.02 -11.26
N LYS A 49 -19.74 20.27 -10.28
CA LYS A 49 -20.16 20.36 -8.88
C LYS A 49 -20.98 21.63 -8.68
N PRO A 50 -21.96 21.64 -7.75
CA PRO A 50 -22.79 22.81 -7.47
C PRO A 50 -21.98 24.10 -7.26
N ALA A 51 -20.86 24.03 -6.52
CA ALA A 51 -19.98 25.17 -6.30
C ALA A 51 -19.43 25.82 -7.59
N VAL A 52 -19.13 25.02 -8.62
CA VAL A 52 -18.61 25.52 -9.90
C VAL A 52 -19.73 26.22 -10.68
N THR A 53 -20.94 25.65 -10.65
CA THR A 53 -22.12 26.23 -11.28
C THR A 53 -22.53 27.54 -10.60
N GLU A 54 -22.58 27.56 -9.26
CA GLU A 54 -22.89 28.76 -8.48
C GLU A 54 -21.86 29.88 -8.70
N GLU A 55 -20.57 29.55 -8.83
CA GLU A 55 -19.55 30.56 -9.21
C GLU A 55 -19.75 31.09 -10.62
N ARG A 56 -20.02 30.21 -11.60
CA ARG A 56 -20.26 30.63 -12.99
C ARG A 56 -21.48 31.54 -13.13
N ASN A 57 -22.54 31.26 -12.37
CA ASN A 57 -23.74 32.10 -12.30
C ASN A 57 -23.50 33.39 -11.49
N GLY A 58 -22.36 33.45 -10.78
CA GLY A 58 -21.95 34.52 -9.89
C GLY A 58 -22.73 34.59 -8.58
N ASP A 59 -23.43 33.50 -8.21
CA ASP A 59 -24.11 33.34 -6.93
C ASP A 59 -23.12 33.30 -5.76
N ILE A 60 -21.89 32.83 -6.04
CA ILE A 60 -20.74 32.92 -5.13
C ILE A 60 -19.55 33.58 -5.81
N SER A 61 -18.63 34.11 -5.01
CA SER A 61 -17.37 34.70 -5.47
C SER A 61 -16.27 34.45 -4.45
N PHE A 62 -15.03 34.38 -4.93
CA PHE A 62 -13.85 34.14 -4.12
C PHE A 62 -13.05 35.43 -3.95
N TYR A 63 -12.80 35.81 -2.70
CA TYR A 63 -12.06 37.02 -2.36
C TYR A 63 -10.81 36.65 -1.59
N VAL A 64 -9.65 37.15 -2.04
CA VAL A 64 -8.42 37.11 -1.26
C VAL A 64 -8.27 38.44 -0.53
N VAL A 65 -8.27 38.38 0.78
CA VAL A 65 -8.25 39.56 1.67
C VAL A 65 -7.18 39.38 2.75
N ASN A 66 -6.68 40.50 3.24
CA ASN A 66 -5.88 40.57 4.47
C ASN A 66 -6.33 41.83 5.24
N ASN A 67 -5.75 42.05 6.42
CA ASN A 67 -6.08 43.25 7.19
C ASN A 67 -5.38 44.51 6.60
N ASP A 68 -5.96 45.05 5.54
CA ASP A 68 -5.54 46.26 4.84
C ASP A 68 -6.24 47.54 5.33
N ASN A 69 -6.96 47.46 6.46
CA ASN A 69 -7.83 48.50 7.02
C ASN A 69 -8.97 48.97 6.09
N LYS A 70 -9.30 48.24 5.01
CA LYS A 70 -10.49 48.55 4.21
C LYS A 70 -11.75 47.96 4.84
N PRO A 71 -12.88 48.69 4.83
CA PRO A 71 -14.14 48.19 5.39
C PRO A 71 -14.58 46.84 4.80
N SER A 72 -14.45 46.66 3.48
CA SER A 72 -14.83 45.42 2.80
C SER A 72 -14.00 44.21 3.26
N SER A 73 -12.67 44.35 3.30
CA SER A 73 -11.77 43.31 3.81
C SER A 73 -12.08 42.98 5.27
N PHE A 74 -12.31 44.01 6.09
CA PHE A 74 -12.62 43.84 7.51
C PHE A 74 -13.93 43.08 7.74
N ILE A 75 -14.98 43.36 6.95
CA ILE A 75 -16.25 42.63 7.02
C ILE A 75 -16.04 41.14 6.68
N ILE A 76 -15.30 40.85 5.60
CA ILE A 76 -15.02 39.46 5.19
C ILE A 76 -14.21 38.73 6.26
N LEU A 77 -13.13 39.33 6.77
CA LEU A 77 -12.31 38.76 7.83
C LEU A 77 -13.12 38.52 9.11
N THR A 78 -14.03 39.43 9.45
CA THR A 78 -14.92 39.28 10.60
C THR A 78 -15.90 38.12 10.41
N GLY A 79 -16.47 37.97 9.21
CA GLY A 79 -17.30 36.82 8.84
C GLY A 79 -16.53 35.50 8.96
N LEU A 80 -15.30 35.44 8.42
CA LEU A 80 -14.43 34.26 8.54
C LEU A 80 -14.09 33.93 9.99
N LYS A 81 -13.73 34.93 10.80
CA LYS A 81 -13.48 34.76 12.23
C LYS A 81 -14.67 34.09 12.93
N CYS A 82 -15.88 34.57 12.67
CA CYS A 82 -17.10 34.00 13.26
C CYS A 82 -17.31 32.54 12.83
N ILE A 83 -17.06 32.21 11.56
CA ILE A 83 -17.13 30.82 11.07
C ILE A 83 -16.09 29.96 11.76
N PHE A 84 -14.82 30.37 11.79
CA PHE A 84 -13.75 29.61 12.44
C PHE A 84 -14.03 29.38 13.92
N GLN A 85 -14.48 30.40 14.66
CA GLN A 85 -14.84 30.28 16.08
C GLN A 85 -16.00 29.29 16.32
N LYS A 86 -16.90 29.12 15.35
CA LYS A 86 -18.01 28.17 15.44
C LYS A 86 -17.61 26.76 15.02
N GLN A 87 -16.82 26.63 13.96
CA GLN A 87 -16.44 25.34 13.36
C GLN A 87 -15.21 24.69 14.03
N LEU A 88 -14.37 25.48 14.71
CA LEU A 88 -13.15 25.02 15.37
C LEU A 88 -13.24 25.24 16.90
N PRO A 89 -14.11 24.53 17.62
CA PRO A 89 -14.36 24.78 19.04
C PRO A 89 -13.16 24.48 19.95
N LYS A 90 -12.20 23.67 19.48
CA LYS A 90 -10.96 23.37 20.21
C LYS A 90 -9.95 24.54 20.18
N MET A 91 -10.11 25.48 19.25
CA MET A 91 -9.21 26.61 19.08
C MET A 91 -9.71 27.81 19.91
N PRO A 92 -8.86 28.45 20.74
CA PRO A 92 -9.28 29.60 21.54
C PRO A 92 -9.80 30.74 20.66
N LYS A 93 -10.92 31.35 21.05
CA LYS A 93 -11.59 32.39 20.26
C LYS A 93 -10.69 33.61 19.99
N ASP A 94 -9.90 34.01 20.99
CA ASP A 94 -8.96 35.13 20.88
C ASP A 94 -7.77 34.78 19.99
N TYR A 95 -7.34 33.52 20.01
CA TYR A 95 -6.29 33.03 19.13
C TYR A 95 -6.70 33.12 17.66
N ILE A 96 -7.93 32.68 17.34
CA ILE A 96 -8.51 32.80 16.00
C ILE A 96 -8.57 34.27 15.58
N ALA A 97 -9.15 35.13 16.42
CA ALA A 97 -9.28 36.55 16.11
C ALA A 97 -7.92 37.20 15.83
N ARG A 98 -6.93 36.94 16.70
CA ARG A 98 -5.58 37.49 16.57
C ARG A 98 -4.93 37.13 15.24
N LEU A 99 -5.04 35.87 14.79
CA LEU A 99 -4.41 35.44 13.54
C LEU A 99 -5.20 35.82 12.28
N VAL A 100 -6.54 35.83 12.34
CA VAL A 100 -7.36 36.28 11.20
C VAL A 100 -7.15 37.77 10.89
N TYR A 101 -6.97 38.60 11.93
CA TYR A 101 -6.70 40.03 11.76
C TYR A 101 -5.20 40.38 11.65
N ASP A 102 -4.31 39.38 11.73
CA ASP A 102 -2.88 39.60 11.61
C ASP A 102 -2.52 40.00 10.16
N ARG A 103 -1.74 41.09 10.00
CA ARG A 103 -1.41 41.62 8.68
C ARG A 103 -0.48 40.74 7.86
N THR A 104 0.21 39.79 8.50
CA THR A 104 1.09 38.81 7.82
C THR A 104 0.31 37.58 7.33
N HIS A 105 -0.96 37.45 7.72
CA HIS A 105 -1.84 36.39 7.27
C HIS A 105 -2.71 36.88 6.11
N MET A 106 -3.05 35.96 5.22
CA MET A 106 -3.96 36.15 4.11
C MET A 106 -5.13 35.18 4.25
N SER A 107 -6.30 35.60 3.80
CA SER A 107 -7.48 34.76 3.80
C SER A 107 -8.09 34.72 2.41
N ILE A 108 -8.47 33.52 1.95
CA ILE A 108 -9.36 33.36 0.81
C ILE A 108 -10.75 32.99 1.34
N ALA A 109 -11.76 33.77 0.96
CA ALA A 109 -13.13 33.64 1.44
C ALA A 109 -14.09 33.33 0.28
N ILE A 110 -15.08 32.48 0.55
CA ILE A 110 -16.26 32.31 -0.29
C ILE A 110 -17.33 33.26 0.21
N VAL A 111 -17.81 34.13 -0.67
CA VAL A 111 -18.85 35.11 -0.35
C VAL A 111 -20.01 34.90 -1.31
N LYS A 112 -21.22 34.75 -0.78
CA LYS A 112 -22.44 34.71 -1.58
C LYS A 112 -22.83 36.10 -2.05
N ARG A 113 -23.43 36.17 -3.23
CA ARG A 113 -24.07 37.39 -3.71
C ARG A 113 -25.17 37.81 -2.73
N PRO A 114 -25.26 39.09 -2.36
CA PRO A 114 -26.41 39.61 -1.62
C PRO A 114 -27.73 39.30 -2.34
N PRO A 115 -28.84 39.04 -1.61
CA PRO A 115 -30.15 38.89 -2.22
C PRO A 115 -30.55 40.15 -3.00
N ALA A 116 -31.14 39.96 -4.18
CA ALA A 116 -31.61 41.06 -5.02
C ALA A 116 -32.63 41.94 -4.27
N GLY A 117 -32.45 43.25 -4.31
CA GLY A 117 -33.28 44.24 -3.60
C GLY A 117 -32.97 44.38 -2.11
N SER A 118 -31.97 43.66 -1.58
CA SER A 118 -31.55 43.83 -0.17
C SER A 118 -30.69 45.08 0.01
N LEU A 119 -30.67 45.63 1.24
CA LEU A 119 -29.78 46.74 1.62
C LEU A 119 -28.31 46.40 1.37
N ALA A 120 -27.94 45.12 1.49
CA ALA A 120 -26.58 44.67 1.22
C ALA A 120 -26.18 44.85 -0.25
N GLU A 121 -27.10 44.60 -1.19
CA GLU A 121 -26.85 44.83 -2.63
C GLU A 121 -26.63 46.33 -2.93
N SER A 122 -27.48 47.21 -2.40
CA SER A 122 -27.36 48.65 -2.64
C SER A 122 -26.18 49.31 -1.92
N SER A 123 -25.69 48.71 -0.84
CA SER A 123 -24.56 49.24 -0.05
C SER A 123 -23.18 49.03 -0.70
N GLY A 124 -23.06 48.18 -1.73
CA GLY A 124 -21.78 47.81 -2.32
C GLY A 124 -20.85 47.02 -1.38
N LEU A 125 -21.36 46.58 -0.22
CA LEU A 125 -20.63 45.76 0.74
C LEU A 125 -20.63 44.28 0.33
N PRO A 126 -19.62 43.50 0.76
CA PRO A 126 -19.59 42.07 0.51
C PRO A 126 -20.79 41.38 1.14
N GLY A 127 -21.30 40.35 0.46
CA GLY A 127 -22.42 39.54 0.96
C GLY A 127 -22.02 38.57 2.08
N GLU A 128 -22.84 37.53 2.26
CA GLU A 128 -22.64 36.54 3.33
C GLU A 128 -21.37 35.72 3.09
N VAL A 129 -20.49 35.66 4.10
CA VAL A 129 -19.31 34.77 4.09
C VAL A 129 -19.77 33.34 4.40
N VAL A 130 -19.43 32.39 3.53
CA VAL A 130 -19.80 30.97 3.65
C VAL A 130 -18.70 30.12 4.26
N GLY A 131 -17.45 30.51 4.06
CA GLY A 131 -16.29 29.79 4.54
C GLY A 131 -15.01 30.35 3.95
N GLY A 132 -13.87 29.83 4.40
CA GLY A 132 -12.58 30.31 3.93
C GLY A 132 -11.39 29.54 4.47
N ILE A 133 -10.22 29.92 3.96
CA ILE A 133 -8.92 29.45 4.42
C ILE A 133 -8.09 30.67 4.81
N THR A 134 -7.54 30.67 6.01
CA THR A 134 -6.50 31.62 6.44
C THR A 134 -5.15 30.93 6.38
N TYR A 135 -4.21 31.54 5.68
CA TYR A 135 -2.86 31.02 5.48
C TYR A 135 -1.80 32.12 5.66
N ARG A 136 -0.57 31.71 5.98
CA ARG A 136 0.58 32.60 6.15
C ARG A 136 1.67 32.20 5.16
N PRO A 137 1.93 32.99 4.12
CA PRO A 137 3.01 32.71 3.17
C PRO A 137 4.39 33.08 3.74
N PHE A 138 5.38 32.20 3.58
CA PHE A 138 6.77 32.45 3.96
C PHE A 138 7.63 32.71 2.73
N LYS A 139 7.78 34.00 2.38
CA LYS A 139 8.54 34.45 1.21
C LYS A 139 9.97 33.90 1.23
N GLY A 140 10.44 33.36 0.11
CA GLY A 140 11.79 32.81 -0.04
C GLY A 140 11.99 31.41 0.55
N ARG A 141 10.95 30.82 1.17
CA ARG A 141 10.96 29.45 1.70
C ARG A 141 10.08 28.49 0.90
N GLN A 142 9.41 29.00 -0.14
CA GLN A 142 8.54 28.26 -1.06
C GLN A 142 7.38 27.49 -0.38
N PHE A 143 7.00 27.88 0.84
CA PHE A 143 5.88 27.27 1.55
C PHE A 143 4.95 28.30 2.21
N ALA A 144 3.70 27.90 2.44
CA ALA A 144 2.75 28.63 3.26
C ALA A 144 2.14 27.70 4.32
N GLU A 145 1.90 28.24 5.50
CA GLU A 145 1.17 27.57 6.58
C GLU A 145 -0.33 27.81 6.39
N ILE A 146 -1.14 26.75 6.28
CA ILE A 146 -2.59 26.86 6.40
C ILE A 146 -2.93 26.80 7.88
N VAL A 147 -3.48 27.90 8.40
CA VAL A 147 -3.77 28.08 9.82
C VAL A 147 -5.20 27.65 10.13
N PHE A 148 -6.16 28.11 9.32
CA PHE A 148 -7.57 27.78 9.48
C PHE A 148 -8.17 27.39 8.14
N CYS A 149 -9.04 26.38 8.14
CA CYS A 149 -9.82 25.96 6.99
C CYS A 149 -11.18 25.49 7.48
N ALA A 150 -12.24 26.21 7.15
CA ALA A 150 -13.60 25.82 7.53
C ALA A 150 -14.64 26.37 6.56
N ILE A 151 -15.71 25.58 6.38
CA ILE A 151 -16.93 25.97 5.67
C ILE A 151 -18.08 25.87 6.67
N SER A 152 -19.03 26.80 6.60
CA SER A 152 -20.25 26.74 7.41
C SER A 152 -20.97 25.41 7.25
N SER A 153 -21.42 24.82 8.36
CA SER A 153 -21.95 23.44 8.41
C SER A 153 -23.12 23.20 7.45
N ASP A 154 -23.96 24.21 7.26
CA ASP A 154 -25.13 24.17 6.36
C ASP A 154 -24.74 24.10 4.86
N GLN A 155 -23.49 24.38 4.52
CA GLN A 155 -23.00 24.48 3.14
C GLN A 155 -21.95 23.41 2.76
N GLN A 156 -21.56 22.51 3.66
CA GLN A 156 -20.45 21.58 3.43
C GLN A 156 -20.71 20.55 2.30
N VAL A 157 -21.98 20.23 2.02
CA VAL A 157 -22.36 19.23 1.01
C VAL A 157 -22.19 19.69 -0.45
N LYS A 158 -22.05 20.99 -0.70
CA LYS A 158 -21.99 21.56 -2.07
C LYS A 158 -20.62 21.46 -2.74
N GLY A 159 -19.62 20.92 -2.03
CA GLY A 159 -18.26 20.77 -2.53
C GLY A 159 -17.38 22.03 -2.41
N TYR A 160 -17.84 23.04 -1.64
CA TYR A 160 -17.12 24.30 -1.44
C TYR A 160 -15.71 24.13 -0.90
N GLY A 161 -15.48 23.22 0.04
CA GLY A 161 -14.14 23.00 0.60
C GLY A 161 -13.11 22.59 -0.46
N ALA A 162 -13.48 21.71 -1.40
CA ALA A 162 -12.58 21.30 -2.48
C ALA A 162 -12.38 22.43 -3.50
N HIS A 163 -13.45 23.17 -3.82
CA HIS A 163 -13.40 24.28 -4.76
C HIS A 163 -12.53 25.43 -4.25
N LEU A 164 -12.65 25.75 -2.96
CA LEU A 164 -11.83 26.74 -2.25
C LEU A 164 -10.35 26.39 -2.23
N MET A 165 -10.01 25.11 -1.98
CA MET A 165 -8.63 24.66 -2.01
C MET A 165 -8.02 24.75 -3.42
N ASN A 166 -8.80 24.45 -4.46
CA ASN A 166 -8.35 24.60 -5.84
C ASN A 166 -8.08 26.08 -6.19
N HIS A 167 -8.98 26.98 -5.80
CA HIS A 167 -8.78 28.43 -5.91
C HIS A 167 -7.52 28.89 -5.17
N LEU A 168 -7.31 28.44 -3.93
CA LEU A 168 -6.12 28.77 -3.15
C LEU A 168 -4.84 28.32 -3.86
N LYS A 169 -4.78 27.07 -4.33
CA LYS A 169 -3.62 26.51 -5.03
C LYS A 169 -3.29 27.30 -6.30
N ASP A 170 -4.29 27.54 -7.14
CA ASP A 170 -4.09 28.26 -8.39
C ASP A 170 -3.70 29.73 -8.14
N TYR A 171 -4.32 30.40 -7.16
CA TYR A 171 -3.99 31.76 -6.77
C TYR A 171 -2.56 31.89 -6.25
N VAL A 172 -2.17 31.06 -5.27
CA VAL A 172 -0.85 31.12 -4.64
C VAL A 172 0.25 30.80 -5.65
N LYS A 173 0.02 29.80 -6.52
CA LYS A 173 0.97 29.45 -7.60
C LYS A 173 1.12 30.58 -8.63
N ALA A 174 0.07 31.34 -8.89
CA ALA A 174 0.10 32.45 -9.86
C ALA A 174 0.70 33.74 -9.28
N THR A 175 0.68 33.92 -7.96
CA THR A 175 1.01 35.20 -7.30
C THR A 175 2.28 35.14 -6.43
N SER A 176 2.84 33.96 -6.18
CA SER A 176 3.99 33.77 -5.29
C SER A 176 4.89 32.59 -5.70
N ASP A 177 6.00 32.41 -5.00
CA ASP A 177 6.95 31.30 -5.13
C ASP A 177 6.56 30.04 -4.32
N VAL A 178 5.40 30.09 -3.64
CA VAL A 178 4.95 29.00 -2.76
C VAL A 178 4.51 27.80 -3.59
N MET A 179 5.13 26.66 -3.32
CA MET A 179 4.83 25.36 -3.93
C MET A 179 4.37 24.30 -2.92
N HIS A 180 4.52 24.59 -1.63
CA HIS A 180 4.18 23.68 -0.55
C HIS A 180 3.20 24.31 0.44
N PHE A 181 2.18 23.56 0.85
CA PHE A 181 1.37 23.91 2.01
C PHE A 181 1.72 23.00 3.17
N LEU A 182 1.90 23.59 4.36
CA LEU A 182 1.99 22.86 5.62
C LEU A 182 0.78 23.22 6.48
N THR A 183 0.23 22.25 7.19
CA THR A 183 -0.91 22.46 8.09
C THR A 183 -0.84 21.49 9.24
N TYR A 184 -1.27 21.93 10.42
CA TYR A 184 -1.66 21.01 11.49
C TYR A 184 -3.15 20.72 11.32
N ALA A 185 -3.48 19.48 10.97
CA ALA A 185 -4.86 19.04 10.75
C ALA A 185 -5.38 18.33 12.01
N ASP A 186 -6.57 18.72 12.47
CA ASP A 186 -7.33 17.94 13.43
C ASP A 186 -7.66 16.55 12.85
N ASN A 187 -7.82 15.55 13.72
CA ASN A 187 -8.15 14.17 13.31
C ASN A 187 -9.38 14.08 12.39
N TYR A 188 -10.38 14.93 12.59
CA TYR A 188 -11.58 14.99 11.73
C TYR A 188 -11.30 15.57 10.33
N ALA A 189 -10.25 16.39 10.18
CA ALA A 189 -9.90 17.06 8.94
C ALA A 189 -8.89 16.28 8.09
N ILE A 190 -8.20 15.28 8.65
CA ILE A 190 -7.19 14.47 7.93
C ILE A 190 -7.75 13.90 6.62
N GLY A 191 -8.96 13.34 6.63
CA GLY A 191 -9.59 12.78 5.43
C GLY A 191 -9.87 13.83 4.34
N TYR A 192 -10.21 15.05 4.74
CA TYR A 192 -10.37 16.18 3.81
C TYR A 192 -9.02 16.56 3.20
N PHE A 193 -7.99 16.78 4.02
CA PHE A 193 -6.66 17.16 3.56
C PHE A 193 -6.01 16.07 2.68
N LYS A 194 -6.12 14.79 3.05
CA LYS A 194 -5.71 13.65 2.19
C LYS A 194 -6.33 13.76 0.78
N LYS A 195 -7.65 14.01 0.69
CA LYS A 195 -8.36 14.21 -0.60
C LYS A 195 -7.89 15.45 -1.36
N GLN A 196 -7.35 16.45 -0.67
CA GLN A 196 -6.75 17.63 -1.27
C GLN A 196 -5.26 17.43 -1.62
N GLY A 197 -4.71 16.23 -1.52
CA GLY A 197 -3.31 15.94 -1.86
C GLY A 197 -2.32 16.30 -0.76
N PHE A 198 -2.75 16.29 0.50
CA PHE A 198 -1.85 16.35 1.64
C PHE A 198 -1.45 14.94 2.10
N THR A 199 -0.21 14.79 2.54
CA THR A 199 0.35 13.57 3.14
C THR A 199 0.88 13.89 4.55
N LYS A 200 0.98 12.87 5.40
CA LYS A 200 1.63 12.98 6.72
C LYS A 200 3.16 13.03 6.58
N GLU A 201 3.69 12.60 5.45
CA GLU A 201 5.13 12.61 5.18
C GLU A 201 5.59 14.00 4.75
N ILE A 202 6.47 14.61 5.56
CA ILE A 202 7.01 15.94 5.29
C ILE A 202 8.34 15.80 4.53
N THR A 203 8.28 15.97 3.22
CA THR A 203 9.44 15.92 2.32
C THR A 203 10.17 17.26 2.22
N LEU A 204 9.58 18.36 2.68
CA LEU A 204 10.23 19.67 2.72
C LEU A 204 11.34 19.70 3.78
N ASP A 205 12.52 20.18 3.41
CA ASP A 205 13.70 20.25 4.29
C ASP A 205 13.36 20.88 5.65
N ARG A 206 13.70 20.19 6.75
CA ARG A 206 13.38 20.64 8.12
C ARG A 206 13.77 22.10 8.40
N PRO A 207 14.97 22.60 8.02
CA PRO A 207 15.35 24.00 8.27
C PRO A 207 14.46 25.05 7.58
N LYS A 208 13.72 24.66 6.53
CA LYS A 208 12.81 25.58 5.82
C LYS A 208 11.56 25.89 6.62
N TRP A 209 11.07 24.99 7.47
CA TRP A 209 9.77 25.16 8.13
C TRP A 209 9.79 24.98 9.66
N MET A 210 10.76 24.23 10.19
CA MET A 210 10.86 23.97 11.63
C MET A 210 11.12 25.29 12.39
N GLY A 211 10.29 25.56 13.39
CA GLY A 211 10.32 26.82 14.16
C GLY A 211 9.56 28.00 13.53
N TYR A 212 9.02 27.85 12.31
CA TYR A 212 8.24 28.90 11.64
C TYR A 212 6.73 28.69 11.74
N ILE A 213 6.30 27.43 11.77
CA ILE A 213 4.90 27.04 11.96
C ILE A 213 4.60 26.82 13.44
N LYS A 214 3.35 27.03 13.85
CA LYS A 214 2.95 26.80 15.24
C LYS A 214 2.49 25.36 15.44
N ASP A 215 3.01 24.73 16.47
CA ASP A 215 2.57 23.40 16.90
C ASP A 215 1.23 23.52 17.65
N TYR A 216 0.27 22.69 17.27
CA TYR A 216 -1.03 22.60 17.93
C TYR A 216 -1.16 21.23 18.59
N GLU A 217 -1.44 21.24 19.88
CA GLU A 217 -1.67 20.02 20.65
C GLU A 217 -2.85 19.23 20.06
N GLY A 218 -2.62 17.97 19.72
CA GLY A 218 -3.61 17.09 19.08
C GLY A 218 -3.80 17.27 17.57
N GLY A 219 -2.99 18.11 16.91
CA GLY A 219 -2.95 18.24 15.45
C GLY A 219 -1.91 17.32 14.81
N THR A 220 -2.22 16.75 13.64
CA THR A 220 -1.24 16.03 12.82
C THR A 220 -0.66 16.96 11.75
N ILE A 221 0.66 17.11 11.70
CA ILE A 221 1.31 17.86 10.63
C ILE A 221 1.11 17.16 9.29
N MET A 222 0.74 17.91 8.26
CA MET A 222 0.55 17.41 6.90
C MET A 222 1.14 18.37 5.86
N GLN A 223 1.70 17.81 4.80
CA GLN A 223 2.27 18.55 3.67
C GLN A 223 1.49 18.30 2.37
N CYS A 224 1.20 19.36 1.62
CA CYS A 224 0.79 19.28 0.22
C CYS A 224 1.87 19.88 -0.67
N SER A 225 2.38 19.11 -1.62
CA SER A 225 3.26 19.60 -2.69
C SER A 225 2.44 19.80 -3.96
N MET A 226 2.39 21.04 -4.45
CA MET A 226 1.60 21.38 -5.64
C MET A 226 2.28 20.91 -6.93
N LEU A 227 1.46 20.55 -7.93
CA LEU A 227 1.93 20.15 -9.25
C LEU A 227 2.21 21.40 -10.10
N PRO A 228 3.44 21.56 -10.66
CA PRO A 228 3.84 22.80 -11.33
C PRO A 228 2.94 23.18 -12.52
N LYS A 229 2.63 22.20 -13.38
CA LYS A 229 1.93 22.44 -14.66
C LYS A 229 0.40 22.36 -14.58
N VAL A 230 -0.16 21.99 -13.43
CA VAL A 230 -1.61 21.74 -13.29
C VAL A 230 -2.33 22.99 -12.81
N ARG A 231 -3.44 23.34 -13.48
CA ARG A 231 -4.44 24.28 -12.96
C ARG A 231 -5.52 23.49 -12.24
N TYR A 232 -5.58 23.63 -10.92
CA TYR A 232 -6.42 22.81 -10.06
C TYR A 232 -7.92 23.01 -10.30
N LEU A 233 -8.35 24.22 -10.66
CA LEU A 233 -9.74 24.49 -11.05
C LEU A 233 -10.17 23.71 -12.31
N GLU A 234 -9.22 23.35 -13.19
CA GLU A 234 -9.47 22.59 -14.40
C GLU A 234 -9.14 21.09 -14.28
N SER A 235 -8.67 20.66 -13.10
CA SER A 235 -8.19 19.29 -12.86
C SER A 235 -9.21 18.22 -13.27
N GLY A 236 -10.49 18.42 -12.98
CA GLY A 236 -11.55 17.48 -13.36
C GLY A 236 -11.71 17.32 -14.88
N ARG A 237 -11.66 18.43 -15.63
CA ARG A 237 -11.71 18.41 -17.10
C ARG A 237 -10.44 17.80 -17.69
N MET A 238 -9.28 18.12 -17.12
CA MET A 238 -8.00 17.55 -17.50
C MET A 238 -7.99 16.02 -17.33
N LEU A 239 -8.42 15.52 -16.17
CA LEU A 239 -8.50 14.08 -15.89
C LEU A 239 -9.48 13.37 -16.84
N LEU A 240 -10.61 14.00 -17.16
CA LEU A 240 -11.55 13.45 -18.13
C LEU A 240 -10.92 13.34 -19.54
N LYS A 241 -10.19 14.37 -19.98
CA LYS A 241 -9.46 14.33 -21.26
C LYS A 241 -8.38 13.25 -21.27
N GLN A 242 -7.61 13.12 -20.18
CA GLN A 242 -6.61 12.06 -20.03
C GLN A 242 -7.25 10.67 -20.09
N LYS A 243 -8.36 10.47 -19.35
CA LYS A 243 -9.13 9.22 -19.40
C LYS A 243 -9.65 8.93 -20.81
N ALA A 244 -10.18 9.94 -21.50
CA ALA A 244 -10.66 9.79 -22.87
C ALA A 244 -9.53 9.41 -23.85
N ALA A 245 -8.36 10.02 -23.72
CA ALA A 245 -7.18 9.69 -24.53
C ALA A 245 -6.71 8.25 -24.30
N VAL A 246 -6.63 7.82 -23.04
CA VAL A 246 -6.31 6.43 -22.67
C VAL A 246 -7.37 5.48 -23.23
N HIS A 247 -8.66 5.77 -23.06
CA HIS A 247 -9.74 4.96 -23.60
C HIS A 247 -9.76 4.92 -25.13
N ALA A 248 -9.36 5.99 -25.82
CA ALA A 248 -9.22 5.98 -27.27
C ALA A 248 -8.10 5.04 -27.72
N LYS A 249 -6.95 5.07 -27.02
CA LYS A 249 -5.85 4.14 -27.28
C LYS A 249 -6.22 2.69 -26.95
N ILE A 250 -6.94 2.46 -25.85
CA ILE A 250 -7.48 1.14 -25.51
C ILE A 250 -8.41 0.67 -26.63
N ARG A 251 -9.38 1.48 -27.06
CA ARG A 251 -10.30 1.10 -28.15
C ARG A 251 -9.60 0.82 -29.49
N ALA A 252 -8.48 1.48 -29.78
CA ALA A 252 -7.71 1.23 -30.99
C ALA A 252 -6.99 -0.13 -31.01
N VAL A 253 -6.85 -0.80 -29.86
CA VAL A 253 -6.10 -2.06 -29.71
C VAL A 253 -6.97 -3.19 -29.15
N SER A 254 -7.83 -2.88 -28.18
CA SER A 254 -8.72 -3.80 -27.50
C SER A 254 -9.99 -4.00 -28.31
N LYS A 255 -10.35 -5.26 -28.54
CA LYS A 255 -11.62 -5.69 -29.12
C LYS A 255 -12.68 -6.01 -28.06
N SER A 256 -12.47 -5.61 -26.80
CA SER A 256 -13.35 -5.99 -25.69
C SER A 256 -14.78 -5.42 -25.79
N TYR A 257 -15.03 -4.51 -26.74
CA TYR A 257 -16.37 -3.98 -27.04
C TYR A 257 -17.13 -4.81 -28.08
N GLU A 258 -16.49 -5.77 -28.75
CA GLU A 258 -17.16 -6.69 -29.66
C GLU A 258 -18.05 -7.65 -28.84
N ILE A 259 -19.36 -7.62 -29.12
CA ILE A 259 -20.32 -8.50 -28.45
C ILE A 259 -20.40 -9.80 -29.24
N HIS A 260 -19.89 -10.89 -28.67
CA HIS A 260 -19.97 -12.21 -29.28
C HIS A 260 -21.26 -12.94 -28.86
N GLN A 261 -21.89 -13.63 -29.81
CA GLN A 261 -23.07 -14.45 -29.53
C GLN A 261 -22.69 -15.66 -28.65
N PRO A 262 -23.62 -16.16 -27.82
CA PRO A 262 -23.36 -17.34 -27.01
C PRO A 262 -23.09 -18.55 -27.91
N PRO A 263 -22.24 -19.50 -27.48
CA PRO A 263 -21.95 -20.73 -28.21
C PRO A 263 -23.22 -21.47 -28.67
N ALA A 264 -23.21 -21.97 -29.91
CA ALA A 264 -24.37 -22.62 -30.52
C ALA A 264 -24.87 -23.85 -29.72
N ALA A 265 -23.97 -24.55 -29.01
CA ALA A 265 -24.32 -25.67 -28.14
C ALA A 265 -25.20 -25.26 -26.95
N TRP A 266 -25.12 -24.01 -26.49
CA TRP A 266 -25.97 -23.49 -25.42
C TRP A 266 -27.37 -23.09 -25.91
N ARG A 267 -27.56 -22.85 -27.21
CA ARG A 267 -28.86 -22.49 -27.79
C ARG A 267 -29.92 -23.59 -27.61
N LYS A 268 -29.50 -24.85 -27.43
CA LYS A 268 -30.38 -26.02 -27.28
C LYS A 268 -30.66 -26.41 -25.82
N ALA A 269 -30.04 -25.74 -24.85
CA ALA A 269 -30.23 -26.04 -23.44
C ALA A 269 -31.60 -25.53 -22.94
N LYS A 270 -32.35 -26.37 -22.21
CA LYS A 270 -33.65 -25.99 -21.64
C LYS A 270 -33.46 -25.26 -20.30
N PRO A 271 -34.36 -24.34 -19.90
CA PRO A 271 -34.32 -23.69 -18.60
C PRO A 271 -34.29 -24.72 -17.46
N GLY A 272 -33.32 -24.60 -16.55
CA GLY A 272 -33.14 -25.51 -15.41
C GLY A 272 -32.23 -26.73 -15.67
N GLN A 273 -31.76 -26.93 -16.90
CA GLN A 273 -30.72 -27.92 -17.20
C GLN A 273 -29.31 -27.29 -17.11
N PRO A 274 -28.30 -28.01 -16.59
CA PRO A 274 -26.94 -27.53 -16.61
C PRO A 274 -26.47 -27.32 -18.06
N LEU A 275 -25.81 -26.19 -18.31
CA LEU A 275 -25.25 -25.89 -19.63
C LEU A 275 -24.18 -26.94 -19.96
N PRO A 276 -24.13 -27.42 -21.23
CA PRO A 276 -23.08 -28.32 -21.63
C PRO A 276 -21.71 -27.63 -21.50
N ALA A 277 -20.74 -28.33 -20.93
CA ALA A 277 -19.36 -27.85 -20.84
C ALA A 277 -18.80 -27.67 -22.26
N ILE A 278 -18.17 -26.52 -22.50
CA ILE A 278 -17.51 -26.19 -23.76
C ILE A 278 -16.09 -25.81 -23.43
N ASP A 279 -15.13 -26.26 -24.23
CA ASP A 279 -13.76 -25.79 -24.15
C ASP A 279 -13.70 -24.33 -24.61
N PRO A 280 -13.31 -23.36 -23.75
CA PRO A 280 -13.24 -21.97 -24.14
C PRO A 280 -12.28 -21.69 -25.31
N LEU A 281 -11.27 -22.55 -25.55
CA LEU A 281 -10.34 -22.42 -26.68
C LEU A 281 -10.97 -22.77 -28.04
N GLU A 282 -12.11 -23.48 -28.05
CA GLU A 282 -12.88 -23.73 -29.26
C GLU A 282 -13.66 -22.49 -29.73
N ILE A 283 -13.88 -21.51 -28.84
CA ILE A 283 -14.60 -20.28 -29.16
C ILE A 283 -13.62 -19.32 -29.86
N PRO A 284 -13.78 -19.01 -31.17
CA PRO A 284 -12.79 -18.25 -31.93
C PRO A 284 -12.48 -16.88 -31.34
N ALA A 285 -13.49 -16.23 -30.75
CA ALA A 285 -13.34 -14.95 -30.08
C ALA A 285 -12.44 -15.03 -28.84
N ILE A 286 -12.65 -16.03 -27.98
CA ILE A 286 -11.85 -16.25 -26.76
C ILE A 286 -10.42 -16.65 -27.14
N LYS A 287 -10.27 -17.51 -28.15
CA LYS A 287 -8.95 -17.84 -28.70
C LYS A 287 -8.21 -16.61 -29.22
N ALA A 288 -8.90 -15.69 -29.89
CA ALA A 288 -8.31 -14.48 -30.45
C ALA A 288 -7.90 -13.44 -29.39
N THR A 289 -8.46 -13.47 -28.17
CA THR A 289 -8.01 -12.60 -27.07
C THR A 289 -6.70 -13.06 -26.42
N GLY A 290 -6.22 -14.27 -26.76
CA GLY A 290 -5.11 -14.90 -26.07
C GLY A 290 -5.48 -15.40 -24.67
N TRP A 291 -6.78 -15.64 -24.44
CA TRP A 291 -7.29 -16.19 -23.19
C TRP A 291 -6.62 -17.53 -22.89
N SER A 292 -6.22 -17.72 -21.64
CA SER A 292 -5.77 -18.99 -21.10
C SER A 292 -6.53 -19.29 -19.80
N ALA A 293 -6.63 -20.57 -19.46
CA ALA A 293 -7.21 -20.99 -18.19
C ALA A 293 -6.49 -20.32 -16.99
N ASP A 294 -5.18 -20.09 -17.09
CA ASP A 294 -4.40 -19.38 -16.06
C ASP A 294 -4.83 -17.91 -15.91
N MET A 295 -5.11 -17.21 -17.01
CA MET A 295 -5.63 -15.83 -16.97
C MET A 295 -7.01 -15.75 -16.34
N ASP A 296 -7.88 -16.73 -16.61
CA ASP A 296 -9.21 -16.80 -16.01
C ASP A 296 -9.13 -17.11 -14.50
N ALA A 297 -8.28 -18.05 -14.10
CA ALA A 297 -8.02 -18.34 -12.70
C ALA A 297 -7.49 -17.11 -11.95
N LEU A 298 -6.55 -16.36 -12.53
CA LEU A 298 -6.04 -15.09 -11.98
C LEU A 298 -7.12 -13.98 -11.92
N ALA A 299 -8.03 -13.92 -12.89
CA ALA A 299 -9.13 -12.96 -12.90
C ALA A 299 -10.21 -13.30 -11.85
N GLN A 300 -10.41 -14.58 -11.56
CA GLN A 300 -11.33 -15.08 -10.55
C GLN A 300 -10.74 -15.07 -9.13
N MET A 301 -9.42 -14.95 -8.98
CA MET A 301 -8.79 -14.75 -7.68
C MET A 301 -9.30 -13.43 -7.05
N PRO A 302 -9.89 -13.48 -5.84
CA PRO A 302 -10.29 -12.27 -5.13
C PRO A 302 -9.03 -11.41 -4.89
N ARG A 303 -8.97 -10.23 -5.52
CA ARG A 303 -7.80 -9.32 -5.38
C ARG A 303 -7.68 -8.70 -4.00
N ARG A 304 -8.75 -8.78 -3.20
CA ARG A 304 -8.87 -8.33 -1.82
C ARG A 304 -9.89 -9.20 -1.12
N ASN A 305 -9.82 -9.27 0.21
CA ASN A 305 -10.90 -9.83 1.02
C ASN A 305 -12.26 -9.24 0.55
N PRO A 306 -13.28 -10.05 0.24
CA PRO A 306 -14.63 -9.55 -0.10
C PRO A 306 -15.21 -8.59 0.95
N ALA A 307 -14.77 -8.73 2.21
CA ALA A 307 -15.11 -7.86 3.32
C ALA A 307 -14.28 -6.56 3.39
N HIS A 308 -13.27 -6.34 2.53
CA HIS A 308 -12.30 -5.23 2.64
C HIS A 308 -12.98 -3.87 2.77
N SER A 309 -13.97 -3.56 1.94
CA SER A 309 -14.70 -2.29 2.03
C SER A 309 -15.49 -2.12 3.33
N LEU A 310 -16.03 -3.23 3.86
CA LEU A 310 -16.74 -3.24 5.14
C LEU A 310 -15.76 -3.08 6.30
N LEU A 311 -14.59 -3.71 6.25
CA LEU A 311 -13.50 -3.53 7.22
C LEU A 311 -12.97 -2.09 7.22
N VAL A 312 -12.81 -1.46 6.05
CA VAL A 312 -12.42 -0.04 5.94
C VAL A 312 -13.47 0.86 6.61
N THR A 313 -14.75 0.56 6.40
CA THR A 313 -15.86 1.29 7.01
C THR A 313 -15.90 1.10 8.52
N LEU A 314 -15.71 -0.14 8.99
CA LEU A 314 -15.66 -0.47 10.42
C LEU A 314 -14.48 0.22 11.11
N LEU A 315 -13.27 0.13 10.55
CA LEU A 315 -12.08 0.79 11.08
C LEU A 315 -12.27 2.31 11.16
N SER A 316 -12.81 2.92 10.11
CA SER A 316 -13.10 4.35 10.09
C SER A 316 -14.11 4.75 11.17
N ALA A 317 -15.15 3.94 11.38
CA ALA A 317 -16.14 4.18 12.43
C ALA A 317 -15.50 4.10 13.83
N LEU A 318 -14.67 3.08 14.07
CA LEU A 318 -13.95 2.92 15.34
C LEU A 318 -12.98 4.08 15.58
N GLN A 319 -12.16 4.47 14.60
CA GLN A 319 -11.25 5.61 14.70
C GLN A 319 -11.98 6.95 14.97
N SER A 320 -13.19 7.11 14.46
CA SER A 320 -14.00 8.32 14.68
C SER A 320 -14.70 8.36 16.04
N SER A 321 -14.65 7.27 16.81
CA SER A 321 -15.28 7.20 18.13
C SER A 321 -14.66 8.20 19.09
N SER A 322 -15.51 8.84 19.90
CA SER A 322 -15.08 9.63 21.06
C SER A 322 -14.19 8.83 22.05
N ALA A 323 -14.25 7.50 22.02
CA ALA A 323 -13.45 6.62 22.87
C ALA A 323 -12.11 6.20 22.24
N ALA A 324 -11.86 6.53 20.97
CA ALA A 324 -10.70 6.02 20.24
C ALA A 324 -9.39 6.77 20.52
N TRP A 325 -9.45 7.94 21.17
CA TRP A 325 -8.31 8.85 21.33
C TRP A 325 -7.01 8.21 21.85
N PRO A 326 -6.99 7.21 22.76
CA PRO A 326 -5.73 6.61 23.23
C PRO A 326 -5.24 5.46 22.35
N PHE A 327 -6.00 5.07 21.33
CA PHE A 327 -5.73 3.90 20.47
C PHE A 327 -5.45 4.28 19.01
N LEU A 328 -5.41 5.58 18.68
CA LEU A 328 -5.24 6.05 17.32
C LEU A 328 -3.83 5.80 16.77
N ILE A 329 -2.83 5.82 17.64
CA ILE A 329 -1.41 5.66 17.31
C ILE A 329 -0.74 4.76 18.36
N PRO A 330 0.45 4.18 18.08
CA PRO A 330 1.19 3.40 19.05
C PRO A 330 1.51 4.23 20.30
N VAL A 331 1.53 3.59 21.47
CA VAL A 331 1.93 4.23 22.73
C VAL A 331 3.39 4.66 22.64
N ASN A 332 3.70 5.91 22.98
CA ASN A 332 5.07 6.39 22.96
C ASN A 332 5.88 5.79 24.12
N GLY A 333 6.89 4.97 23.81
CA GLY A 333 7.76 4.34 24.82
C GLY A 333 8.62 5.33 25.59
N ASP A 334 8.91 6.50 25.03
CA ASP A 334 9.65 7.57 25.71
C ASP A 334 8.77 8.32 26.72
N GLU A 335 7.44 8.24 26.60
CA GLU A 335 6.50 8.84 27.56
C GLU A 335 6.04 7.80 28.59
N VAL A 336 5.81 6.56 28.15
CA VAL A 336 5.35 5.45 28.98
C VAL A 336 6.40 4.33 28.98
N HIS A 337 7.39 4.48 29.87
CA HIS A 337 8.66 3.77 29.80
C HIS A 337 8.55 2.25 30.00
N ASP A 338 7.64 1.79 30.85
CA ASP A 338 7.43 0.37 31.17
C ASP A 338 6.39 -0.31 30.25
N TYR A 339 5.75 0.44 29.33
CA TYR A 339 4.64 -0.07 28.52
C TYR A 339 5.03 -1.30 27.71
N TYR A 340 6.16 -1.23 26.99
CA TYR A 340 6.64 -2.33 26.14
C TYR A 340 7.32 -3.46 26.92
N GLU A 341 7.62 -3.25 28.20
CA GLU A 341 8.02 -4.33 29.10
C GLU A 341 6.81 -5.17 29.49
N VAL A 342 5.67 -4.53 29.75
CA VAL A 342 4.42 -5.18 30.19
C VAL A 342 3.60 -5.74 29.02
N ILE A 343 3.52 -5.00 27.91
CA ILE A 343 2.74 -5.35 26.71
C ILE A 343 3.66 -5.86 25.61
N LYS A 344 3.55 -7.16 25.31
CA LYS A 344 4.42 -7.85 24.34
C LYS A 344 3.96 -7.75 22.89
N GLU A 345 2.65 -7.67 22.67
CA GLU A 345 2.04 -7.59 21.34
C GLU A 345 1.27 -6.27 21.24
N PRO A 346 1.94 -5.13 21.02
CA PRO A 346 1.26 -3.84 20.90
C PRO A 346 0.40 -3.80 19.63
N MET A 347 -0.75 -3.13 19.72
CA MET A 347 -1.64 -2.90 18.59
C MET A 347 -2.34 -1.54 18.76
N ASP A 348 -2.63 -0.89 17.63
CA ASP A 348 -3.28 0.41 17.56
C ASP A 348 -3.95 0.59 16.19
N PHE A 349 -4.83 1.57 16.06
CA PHE A 349 -5.60 1.76 14.83
C PHE A 349 -4.77 2.22 13.63
N SER A 350 -3.62 2.87 13.82
CA SER A 350 -2.74 3.21 12.68
C SER A 350 -2.01 1.97 12.16
N THR A 351 -1.65 1.04 13.05
CA THR A 351 -1.10 -0.26 12.66
C THR A 351 -2.16 -1.11 11.95
N MET A 352 -3.38 -1.16 12.47
CA MET A 352 -4.50 -1.82 11.79
C MET A 352 -4.82 -1.18 10.42
N GLU A 353 -4.75 0.15 10.28
CA GLU A 353 -4.92 0.85 8.98
C GLU A 353 -3.89 0.33 7.96
N LYS A 354 -2.61 0.24 8.35
CA LYS A 354 -1.55 -0.30 7.48
C LYS A 354 -1.76 -1.77 7.13
N LYS A 355 -2.16 -2.61 8.11
CA LYS A 355 -2.48 -4.02 7.87
C LYS A 355 -3.61 -4.17 6.86
N LEU A 356 -4.66 -3.36 7.00
CA LEU A 356 -5.81 -3.38 6.09
C LEU A 356 -5.48 -2.84 4.69
N GLU A 357 -4.67 -1.78 4.58
CA GLU A 357 -4.18 -1.26 3.30
C GLU A 357 -3.29 -2.27 2.57
N GLY A 358 -2.51 -3.06 3.32
CA GLY A 358 -1.67 -4.14 2.82
C GLY A 358 -2.36 -5.50 2.66
N ASP A 359 -3.70 -5.56 2.76
CA ASP A 359 -4.53 -6.77 2.63
C ASP A 359 -4.15 -7.92 3.59
N GLN A 360 -3.65 -7.58 4.79
CA GLN A 360 -3.20 -8.55 5.81
C GLN A 360 -4.34 -9.09 6.70
N TYR A 361 -5.60 -8.82 6.34
CA TYR A 361 -6.79 -9.36 7.02
C TYR A 361 -7.53 -10.30 6.08
N GLU A 362 -7.14 -11.58 6.10
CA GLU A 362 -7.78 -12.63 5.29
C GLU A 362 -9.25 -12.81 5.69
N THR A 363 -9.55 -12.67 6.99
CA THR A 363 -10.89 -12.87 7.55
C THR A 363 -11.32 -11.69 8.43
N VAL A 364 -12.62 -11.52 8.65
CA VAL A 364 -13.16 -10.48 9.56
C VAL A 364 -12.76 -10.78 11.02
N GLU A 365 -12.61 -12.06 11.35
CA GLU A 365 -12.15 -12.57 12.63
C GLU A 365 -10.75 -12.04 12.95
N ASP A 366 -9.84 -11.93 11.97
CA ASP A 366 -8.49 -11.40 12.17
C ASP A 366 -8.50 -9.90 12.51
N PHE A 367 -9.41 -9.15 11.88
CA PHE A 367 -9.63 -7.75 12.22
C PHE A 367 -10.21 -7.58 13.64
N ILE A 368 -11.17 -8.44 14.02
CA ILE A 368 -11.76 -8.44 15.36
C ILE A 368 -10.70 -8.79 16.42
N LYS A 369 -9.85 -9.80 16.16
CA LYS A 369 -8.75 -10.18 17.07
C LYS A 369 -7.83 -9.00 17.37
N ASP A 370 -7.41 -8.24 16.36
CA ASP A 370 -6.56 -7.06 16.56
C ASP A 370 -7.29 -5.94 17.32
N THR A 371 -8.58 -5.73 17.06
CA THR A 371 -9.38 -4.74 17.81
C THR A 371 -9.51 -5.16 19.28
N LEU A 372 -9.74 -6.45 19.55
CA LEU A 372 -9.78 -6.99 20.91
C LEU A 372 -8.39 -6.98 21.57
N LEU A 373 -7.31 -7.11 20.80
CA LEU A 373 -5.94 -6.99 21.31
C LEU A 373 -5.68 -5.58 21.85
N ILE A 374 -6.12 -4.53 21.15
CA ILE A 374 -6.09 -3.14 21.65
C ILE A 374 -6.79 -3.05 23.02
N VAL A 375 -8.00 -3.60 23.11
CA VAL A 375 -8.82 -3.56 24.34
C VAL A 375 -8.16 -4.33 25.48
N ARG A 376 -7.64 -5.54 25.21
CA ARG A 376 -6.97 -6.39 26.21
C ARG A 376 -5.68 -5.77 26.71
N ASN A 377 -4.85 -5.23 25.82
CA ASN A 377 -3.61 -4.54 26.19
C ASN A 377 -3.92 -3.34 27.07
N CYS A 378 -4.95 -2.55 26.73
CA CYS A 378 -5.39 -1.43 27.54
C CYS A 378 -5.81 -1.87 28.94
N LYS A 379 -6.67 -2.89 29.07
CA LYS A 379 -7.13 -3.42 30.37
C LYS A 379 -6.04 -4.13 31.17
N ARG A 380 -5.02 -4.68 30.50
CA ARG A 380 -3.88 -5.34 31.15
C ARG A 380 -2.94 -4.32 31.80
N TYR A 381 -2.70 -3.21 31.10
CA TYR A 381 -1.78 -2.18 31.58
C TYR A 381 -2.45 -1.17 32.51
N ASN A 382 -3.74 -0.84 32.28
CA ASN A 382 -4.45 0.19 33.02
C ASN A 382 -5.48 -0.39 33.99
N ALA A 383 -5.59 0.20 35.19
CA ALA A 383 -6.64 -0.15 36.14
C ALA A 383 -8.05 0.17 35.61
N GLU A 384 -9.05 -0.60 36.01
CA GLU A 384 -10.44 -0.51 35.50
C GLU A 384 -11.11 0.85 35.75
N THR A 385 -10.67 1.58 36.77
CA THR A 385 -11.20 2.91 37.13
C THR A 385 -10.71 4.02 36.19
N THR A 386 -9.66 3.77 35.41
CA THR A 386 -9.02 4.77 34.55
C THR A 386 -9.90 5.19 33.37
N PRO A 387 -9.73 6.41 32.85
CA PRO A 387 -10.36 6.84 31.60
C PRO A 387 -10.04 5.91 30.41
N TYR A 388 -8.83 5.33 30.39
CA TYR A 388 -8.37 4.41 29.35
C TYR A 388 -9.17 3.10 29.33
N ALA A 389 -9.34 2.45 30.49
CA ALA A 389 -10.13 1.23 30.60
C ALA A 389 -11.61 1.47 30.25
N LYS A 390 -12.17 2.62 30.67
CA LYS A 390 -13.53 3.05 30.27
C LYS A 390 -13.65 3.26 28.76
N ALA A 391 -12.65 3.86 28.14
CA ALA A 391 -12.58 4.06 26.69
C ALA A 391 -12.50 2.72 25.94
N ALA A 392 -11.66 1.78 26.40
CA ALA A 392 -11.54 0.44 25.83
C ALA A 392 -12.87 -0.33 25.89
N ASN A 393 -13.57 -0.30 27.03
CA ASN A 393 -14.88 -0.92 27.18
C ASN A 393 -15.94 -0.33 26.24
N LYS A 394 -15.95 0.99 26.08
CA LYS A 394 -16.88 1.67 25.17
C LYS A 394 -16.59 1.30 23.71
N LEU A 395 -15.32 1.27 23.33
CA LEU A 395 -14.86 0.92 21.98
C LEU A 395 -15.22 -0.53 21.62
N GLU A 396 -14.99 -1.47 22.54
CA GLU A 396 -15.38 -2.89 22.38
C GLU A 396 -16.88 -3.03 22.13
N LYS A 397 -17.71 -2.32 22.93
CA LYS A 397 -19.17 -2.33 22.76
C LYS A 397 -19.60 -1.72 21.42
N GLU A 398 -18.96 -0.65 20.97
CA GLU A 398 -19.23 -0.01 19.68
C GLU A 398 -18.85 -0.91 18.50
N MET A 399 -17.70 -1.61 18.59
CA MET A 399 -17.30 -2.62 17.61
C MET A 399 -18.38 -3.71 17.49
N TRP A 400 -18.77 -4.35 18.59
CA TRP A 400 -19.77 -5.42 18.56
C TRP A 400 -21.17 -4.95 18.13
N LYS A 401 -21.51 -3.68 18.38
CA LYS A 401 -22.73 -3.09 17.81
C LYS A 401 -22.63 -3.02 16.28
N LYS A 402 -21.51 -2.53 15.74
CA LYS A 402 -21.28 -2.39 14.31
C LYS A 402 -21.17 -3.72 13.58
N VAL A 403 -20.53 -4.71 14.18
CA VAL A 403 -20.44 -6.08 13.63
C VAL A 403 -21.83 -6.69 13.47
N ARG A 404 -22.72 -6.54 14.46
CA ARG A 404 -24.11 -7.04 14.39
C ARG A 404 -25.01 -6.29 13.40
N GLU A 405 -24.66 -5.05 13.04
CA GLU A 405 -25.38 -4.28 12.01
C GLU A 405 -25.12 -4.82 10.59
N ILE A 406 -24.11 -5.68 10.42
CA ILE A 406 -23.72 -6.26 9.13
C ILE A 406 -24.26 -7.70 9.05
N PRO A 407 -25.28 -7.98 8.22
CA PRO A 407 -25.93 -9.30 8.15
C PRO A 407 -24.95 -10.44 7.87
N GLU A 408 -23.92 -10.20 7.06
CA GLU A 408 -22.89 -11.16 6.69
C GLU A 408 -22.04 -11.61 7.88
N TRP A 409 -22.01 -10.84 8.97
CA TRP A 409 -21.20 -11.10 10.17
C TRP A 409 -22.05 -11.40 11.40
N SER A 410 -23.36 -11.64 11.24
CA SER A 410 -24.27 -11.89 12.36
C SER A 410 -23.97 -13.19 13.12
N TYR A 411 -23.12 -14.06 12.57
CA TYR A 411 -22.66 -15.29 13.22
C TYR A 411 -21.49 -15.06 14.19
N LEU A 412 -20.88 -13.87 14.17
CA LEU A 412 -19.75 -13.52 15.02
C LEU A 412 -20.26 -13.09 16.39
N GLU A 413 -19.94 -13.90 17.39
CA GLU A 413 -20.30 -13.65 18.78
C GLU A 413 -19.04 -13.44 19.63
N PRO A 414 -19.08 -12.59 20.67
CA PRO A 414 -17.93 -12.31 21.54
C PRO A 414 -17.27 -13.56 22.13
N GLU A 415 -18.07 -14.57 22.47
CA GLU A 415 -17.66 -15.82 23.09
C GLU A 415 -16.69 -16.62 22.20
N ASN A 416 -16.79 -16.45 20.87
CA ASN A 416 -15.91 -17.12 19.90
C ASN A 416 -14.46 -16.62 19.98
N PHE A 417 -14.21 -15.52 20.70
CA PHE A 417 -12.90 -14.86 20.79
C PHE A 417 -12.31 -14.88 22.21
N GLU A 418 -12.99 -15.51 23.19
CA GLU A 418 -12.47 -15.65 24.56
C GLU A 418 -11.37 -16.72 24.65
N ILE A 419 -10.24 -16.37 25.26
CA ILE A 419 -9.15 -17.33 25.52
C ILE A 419 -9.46 -18.04 26.83
N HIS A 420 -9.89 -19.31 26.77
CA HIS A 420 -10.06 -20.14 27.96
C HIS A 420 -8.74 -20.29 28.74
N ARG A 421 -8.67 -19.73 29.96
CA ARG A 421 -7.62 -20.05 30.93
C ARG A 421 -7.83 -21.49 31.43
N GLY A 422 -6.78 -22.30 31.34
CA GLY A 422 -6.88 -23.76 31.49
C GLY A 422 -7.19 -24.32 32.89
N ARG A 423 -7.83 -25.50 32.85
CA ARG A 423 -7.88 -26.66 33.78
C ARG A 423 -8.74 -26.61 35.06
N GLY A 424 -9.79 -27.45 35.06
CA GLY A 424 -10.39 -28.10 36.24
C GLY A 424 -11.32 -29.27 35.88
N ARG A 425 -10.87 -30.51 36.14
CA ARG A 425 -11.49 -31.87 36.17
C ARG A 425 -12.90 -32.15 35.58
N PRO A 426 -13.12 -33.35 34.96
CA PRO A 426 -14.44 -33.80 34.53
C PRO A 426 -15.25 -34.36 35.71
N LYS A 427 -16.54 -34.01 35.81
CA LYS A 427 -17.52 -34.78 36.60
C LYS A 427 -18.42 -35.59 35.68
N LYS A 428 -18.49 -36.90 35.95
CA LYS A 428 -19.40 -37.86 35.32
C LYS A 428 -20.83 -37.68 35.83
N ALA A 429 -21.75 -37.80 34.87
CA ALA A 429 -23.09 -38.40 34.85
C ALA A 429 -24.00 -38.37 36.09
N ASP A 430 -25.27 -38.03 35.86
CA ASP A 430 -26.40 -38.88 36.23
C ASP A 430 -27.54 -38.76 35.20
N ALA A 431 -28.21 -39.89 34.98
CA ALA A 431 -29.19 -40.15 33.94
C ALA A 431 -30.63 -40.18 34.48
N GLU A 432 -31.58 -40.28 33.53
CA GLU A 432 -33.03 -40.58 33.65
C GLU A 432 -33.96 -39.37 33.95
N SER A 433 -35.08 -39.12 33.27
CA SER A 433 -36.03 -40.03 32.60
C SER A 433 -37.01 -39.31 31.62
N ARG A 434 -37.56 -40.10 30.66
CA ARG A 434 -38.85 -39.97 29.89
C ARG A 434 -38.97 -38.84 28.84
N SER A 435 -39.54 -38.96 27.62
CA SER A 435 -40.20 -40.03 26.83
C SER A 435 -40.46 -39.49 25.38
N ARG A 436 -40.44 -40.37 24.35
CA ARG A 436 -40.63 -40.13 22.87
C ARG A 436 -42.12 -39.84 22.47
N PRO A 437 -42.55 -39.61 21.19
CA PRO A 437 -41.85 -39.66 19.87
C PRO A 437 -42.17 -38.52 18.84
N GLY A 438 -41.41 -38.47 17.74
CA GLY A 438 -41.79 -37.72 16.53
C GLY A 438 -40.68 -37.64 15.47
N ILE A 439 -40.46 -38.71 14.69
CA ILE A 439 -39.53 -38.73 13.56
C ILE A 439 -40.25 -38.26 12.29
N ARG A 440 -39.77 -37.19 11.66
CA ARG A 440 -39.78 -37.02 10.20
C ARG A 440 -38.42 -36.52 9.73
N LYS A 441 -37.77 -37.36 8.91
CA LYS A 441 -36.53 -37.10 8.16
C LYS A 441 -36.80 -36.17 6.98
N VAL A 442 -35.89 -35.24 6.68
CA VAL A 442 -35.33 -34.91 5.33
C VAL A 442 -33.98 -34.20 5.59
N SER A 443 -32.86 -34.92 5.69
CA SER A 443 -31.82 -35.11 4.66
C SER A 443 -31.24 -33.81 4.06
N SER A 444 -30.21 -33.29 4.73
CA SER A 444 -29.11 -32.51 4.14
C SER A 444 -28.19 -33.45 3.34
N PRO A 445 -27.61 -32.99 2.21
CA PRO A 445 -26.33 -33.54 1.84
C PRO A 445 -25.31 -32.52 1.31
N TYR A 446 -24.03 -32.89 1.55
CA TYR A 446 -22.76 -32.42 0.96
C TYR A 446 -22.10 -31.20 1.64
N SER A 447 -21.03 -31.32 2.44
CA SER A 447 -19.72 -32.03 2.31
C SER A 447 -18.83 -31.51 1.17
N VAL A 448 -17.77 -30.79 1.54
CA VAL A 448 -16.61 -30.52 0.68
C VAL A 448 -15.35 -30.72 1.51
N PRO A 449 -14.43 -31.59 1.06
CA PRO A 449 -13.02 -31.47 1.44
C PRO A 449 -12.06 -31.55 0.23
N ARG A 450 -11.00 -30.72 0.33
CA ARG A 450 -9.63 -30.88 -0.26
C ARG A 450 -9.53 -30.81 -1.80
N ALA A 451 -8.42 -30.46 -2.46
CA ALA A 451 -7.10 -29.91 -2.13
C ALA A 451 -6.27 -29.93 -3.43
N ILE A 452 -5.61 -28.80 -3.73
CA ILE A 452 -4.22 -28.65 -4.21
C ILE A 452 -3.82 -29.05 -5.67
N SER A 453 -3.29 -28.01 -6.36
CA SER A 453 -2.12 -27.83 -7.27
C SER A 453 -1.81 -28.67 -8.51
N LYS A 454 -1.22 -27.93 -9.49
CA LYS A 454 -0.16 -28.21 -10.50
C LYS A 454 -0.61 -27.78 -11.91
N LEU A 455 0.20 -27.27 -12.84
CA LEU A 455 1.59 -26.77 -12.91
C LEU A 455 1.81 -26.37 -14.40
N LYS A 456 2.61 -25.31 -14.64
CA LYS A 456 3.45 -25.04 -15.82
C LYS A 456 2.80 -24.79 -17.19
N LEU A 457 2.84 -23.51 -17.56
CA LEU A 457 3.15 -23.05 -18.91
C LEU A 457 4.49 -22.31 -18.89
N LEU A 458 5.34 -22.54 -19.88
CA LEU A 458 6.08 -21.52 -20.64
C LEU A 458 6.62 -22.20 -21.93
N PRO A 459 6.85 -21.47 -23.04
CA PRO A 459 7.03 -20.01 -23.10
C PRO A 459 6.25 -19.27 -24.21
N PRO A 460 6.25 -17.93 -24.16
CA PRO A 460 6.28 -17.12 -25.37
C PRO A 460 7.48 -16.15 -25.44
N PHE A 461 8.09 -16.13 -26.64
CA PHE A 461 8.82 -15.07 -27.38
C PHE A 461 10.08 -14.36 -26.82
N PRO A 462 11.05 -13.97 -27.70
CA PRO A 462 12.49 -13.80 -27.41
C PRO A 462 12.79 -12.45 -26.70
N LYS A 463 13.44 -12.46 -25.53
CA LYS A 463 14.91 -12.40 -25.25
C LYS A 463 15.46 -10.97 -25.43
N THR A 464 15.93 -10.23 -24.40
CA THR A 464 16.56 -10.61 -23.11
C THR A 464 16.66 -9.40 -22.15
N ASP A 465 16.42 -9.63 -20.84
CA ASP A 465 17.06 -8.94 -19.70
C ASP A 465 16.64 -9.65 -18.40
N THR A 466 17.16 -10.86 -18.21
CA THR A 466 16.72 -11.78 -17.16
C THR A 466 17.78 -11.90 -16.09
N ILE A 467 17.52 -11.46 -14.85
CA ILE A 467 18.32 -11.91 -13.70
C ILE A 467 17.79 -13.26 -13.22
N VAL A 468 18.69 -14.20 -13.03
CA VAL A 468 18.44 -15.49 -12.42
C VAL A 468 18.72 -15.43 -10.91
N SER A 469 17.69 -15.68 -10.09
CA SER A 469 17.63 -15.68 -8.60
C SER A 469 16.80 -16.91 -8.14
N ILE A 470 16.54 -17.18 -6.85
CA ILE A 470 15.78 -18.38 -6.31
C ILE A 470 14.40 -18.02 -5.68
N LEU A 471 13.27 -18.64 -6.13
CA LEU A 471 11.78 -18.32 -6.06
C LEU A 471 11.23 -17.16 -5.19
N SER A 472 10.35 -16.29 -5.74
CA SER A 472 8.86 -16.34 -5.85
C SER A 472 8.24 -15.55 -7.06
N GLU A 473 7.32 -16.16 -7.83
CA GLU A 473 6.71 -15.75 -9.13
C GLU A 473 6.31 -14.27 -9.39
N ALA A 474 6.57 -13.83 -10.64
CA ALA A 474 6.11 -12.56 -11.23
C ALA A 474 5.20 -12.78 -12.45
N ALA A 475 4.23 -11.87 -12.63
CA ALA A 475 3.34 -11.78 -13.79
C ALA A 475 3.99 -11.13 -15.04
N LEU A 476 3.60 -11.67 -16.21
CA LEU A 476 3.45 -11.11 -17.58
C LEU A 476 4.61 -10.39 -18.30
N PRO A 477 4.69 -10.55 -19.64
CA PRO A 477 5.01 -9.43 -20.52
C PRO A 477 4.16 -9.35 -21.81
N SER A 478 3.96 -8.13 -22.32
CA SER A 478 3.66 -7.86 -23.74
C SER A 478 4.59 -6.77 -24.29
N ILE A 479 5.11 -7.04 -25.48
CA ILE A 479 6.09 -6.28 -26.27
C ILE A 479 5.38 -5.20 -27.12
N VAL A 480 6.08 -4.08 -27.39
CA VAL A 480 5.78 -3.17 -28.52
C VAL A 480 6.91 -3.23 -29.55
N GLN A 481 6.47 -3.22 -30.82
CA GLN A 481 7.15 -3.38 -32.10
C GLN A 481 8.25 -2.34 -32.43
N LYS A 482 9.14 -2.73 -33.36
CA LYS A 482 9.80 -1.86 -34.35
C LYS A 482 9.47 -2.32 -35.78
N PRO A 483 9.63 -1.46 -36.80
CA PRO A 483 9.07 -1.67 -38.14
C PRO A 483 10.04 -2.24 -39.18
N GLY A 484 9.49 -3.02 -40.12
CA GLY A 484 9.71 -2.97 -41.57
C GLY A 484 11.04 -3.41 -42.21
N GLY A 485 10.98 -4.39 -43.13
CA GLY A 485 12.02 -4.65 -44.13
C GLY A 485 11.94 -6.04 -44.77
N GLN A 486 11.70 -6.11 -46.09
CA GLN A 486 11.34 -7.26 -46.93
C GLN A 486 12.45 -8.29 -47.27
N THR A 487 11.99 -9.43 -47.85
CA THR A 487 12.64 -10.41 -48.75
C THR A 487 13.63 -11.41 -48.13
N SER A 488 13.78 -12.68 -48.54
CA SER A 488 13.04 -13.66 -49.36
C SER A 488 13.71 -15.04 -49.16
N THR A 489 12.96 -16.12 -49.45
CA THR A 489 13.39 -17.46 -49.96
C THR A 489 14.21 -18.45 -49.10
N ASP A 490 13.66 -19.68 -49.10
CA ASP A 490 14.29 -21.02 -49.13
C ASP A 490 14.42 -21.88 -47.86
N ALA A 491 13.52 -22.87 -47.84
CA ALA A 491 13.57 -24.26 -47.39
C ALA A 491 14.86 -24.83 -46.76
N ILE A 492 14.70 -25.67 -45.73
CA ILE A 492 14.95 -27.12 -45.77
C ILE A 492 14.48 -27.81 -44.47
N SER A 493 13.98 -29.02 -44.67
CA SER A 493 13.39 -30.06 -43.82
C SER A 493 14.15 -30.52 -42.56
N GLY A 494 13.41 -31.11 -41.61
CA GLY A 494 13.95 -32.05 -40.63
C GLY A 494 13.01 -32.42 -39.49
N GLU A 495 12.09 -33.36 -39.71
CA GLU A 495 11.35 -34.09 -38.66
C GLU A 495 12.28 -34.97 -37.82
N VAL A 496 12.08 -35.02 -36.49
CA VAL A 496 12.23 -36.25 -35.69
C VAL A 496 11.24 -36.22 -34.52
N ALA A 497 10.51 -37.31 -34.35
CA ALA A 497 9.48 -37.55 -33.36
C ALA A 497 9.98 -38.41 -32.16
N ALA A 498 9.12 -38.48 -31.13
CA ALA A 498 9.11 -39.38 -29.97
C ALA A 498 10.09 -39.01 -28.82
N SER A 499 9.76 -39.15 -27.53
CA SER A 499 8.75 -39.96 -26.85
C SER A 499 8.37 -39.38 -25.47
N GLU A 500 7.12 -39.62 -25.06
CA GLU A 500 6.60 -39.42 -23.71
C GLU A 500 7.22 -40.39 -22.70
N GLU A 501 7.45 -39.94 -21.46
CA GLU A 501 7.34 -40.82 -20.30
C GLU A 501 6.86 -40.04 -19.06
N ASN A 502 5.73 -40.48 -18.51
CA ASN A 502 5.04 -39.93 -17.34
C ASN A 502 5.68 -40.46 -16.05
N ALA A 503 5.92 -39.58 -15.07
CA ALA A 503 6.04 -39.96 -13.66
C ALA A 503 5.24 -38.99 -12.78
N ALA A 504 4.14 -39.50 -12.22
CA ALA A 504 3.23 -38.79 -11.34
C ALA A 504 3.81 -38.64 -9.92
N ILE A 505 3.73 -37.45 -9.32
CA ILE A 505 3.83 -37.25 -7.86
C ILE A 505 2.75 -36.25 -7.42
N LYS A 506 2.07 -36.55 -6.32
CA LYS A 506 0.92 -35.84 -5.72
C LYS A 506 1.29 -34.49 -5.07
N PRO A 507 0.32 -33.71 -4.59
CA PRO A 507 0.56 -32.37 -4.07
C PRO A 507 0.39 -32.22 -2.55
N HIS A 508 1.34 -31.53 -1.93
CA HIS A 508 1.33 -30.90 -0.60
C HIS A 508 2.07 -29.56 -0.79
N GLY A 509 1.84 -28.45 -0.11
CA GLY A 509 0.97 -27.97 0.94
C GLY A 509 1.29 -26.46 1.03
N THR A 510 0.33 -25.65 1.45
CA THR A 510 0.37 -24.18 1.42
C THR A 510 1.38 -23.57 2.40
N GLY A 511 2.25 -22.69 1.93
CA GLY A 511 3.10 -21.81 2.75
C GLY A 511 3.82 -20.78 1.86
N LEU A 512 3.65 -19.49 2.15
CA LEU A 512 4.33 -18.40 1.44
C LEU A 512 5.84 -18.41 1.78
N GLU A 513 6.70 -18.70 0.80
CA GLU A 513 8.15 -18.72 1.00
C GLU A 513 8.89 -18.01 -0.16
N GLN A 514 9.70 -17.00 0.17
CA GLN A 514 10.53 -16.20 -0.75
C GLN A 514 12.02 -16.32 -0.36
N GLY A 515 12.87 -16.82 -1.26
CA GLY A 515 14.26 -17.24 -0.97
C GLY A 515 15.29 -16.10 -0.83
N ASN A 516 16.48 -16.36 -0.23
CA ASN A 516 17.59 -15.39 0.00
C ASN A 516 19.00 -16.01 -0.12
N ASP A 517 19.85 -15.39 -0.95
CA ASP A 517 21.32 -15.50 -0.93
C ASP A 517 21.88 -14.07 -1.03
N LEU A 518 22.87 -13.72 -0.20
CA LEU A 518 23.57 -12.43 -0.14
C LEU A 518 24.02 -11.93 -1.51
N HIS A 519 24.39 -12.86 -2.40
CA HIS A 519 24.97 -12.55 -3.71
C HIS A 519 23.96 -11.90 -4.67
N LYS A 520 22.68 -12.27 -4.61
CA LYS A 520 21.67 -11.78 -5.57
C LYS A 520 21.26 -10.33 -5.33
N TRP A 521 21.29 -9.90 -4.07
CA TRP A 521 20.85 -8.57 -3.65
C TRP A 521 21.75 -7.47 -4.22
N LYS A 522 23.05 -7.75 -4.38
CA LYS A 522 24.02 -6.81 -4.97
C LYS A 522 23.64 -6.38 -6.38
N ALA A 523 23.36 -7.35 -7.27
CA ALA A 523 22.96 -7.07 -8.65
C ALA A 523 21.57 -6.40 -8.73
N ARG A 524 20.62 -6.85 -7.88
CA ARG A 524 19.29 -6.26 -7.79
C ARG A 524 19.32 -4.80 -7.37
N LEU A 525 20.13 -4.47 -6.36
CA LEU A 525 20.29 -3.10 -5.88
C LEU A 525 20.84 -2.16 -6.96
N VAL A 526 21.75 -2.65 -7.80
CA VAL A 526 22.25 -1.87 -8.96
C VAL A 526 21.15 -1.60 -9.97
N LEU A 527 20.32 -2.60 -10.29
CA LEU A 527 19.18 -2.41 -11.20
C LEU A 527 18.14 -1.43 -10.63
N ASN A 528 17.82 -1.55 -9.34
CA ASN A 528 16.91 -0.66 -8.64
C ASN A 528 17.45 0.77 -8.61
N TYR A 529 18.75 0.95 -8.31
CA TYR A 529 19.42 2.25 -8.33
C TYR A 529 19.37 2.91 -9.70
N LYS A 530 19.64 2.14 -10.75
CA LYS A 530 19.62 2.63 -12.12
C LYS A 530 18.22 2.71 -12.73
N SER A 531 17.18 2.33 -11.98
CA SER A 531 15.79 2.28 -12.45
C SER A 531 15.63 1.44 -13.73
N ILE A 532 16.41 0.35 -13.85
CA ILE A 532 16.36 -0.56 -14.99
C ILE A 532 15.20 -1.52 -14.79
N LEU A 533 14.40 -1.72 -15.84
CA LEU A 533 13.35 -2.74 -15.85
C LEU A 533 14.02 -4.11 -16.04
N TYR A 534 13.70 -5.05 -15.15
CA TYR A 534 14.17 -6.43 -15.22
C TYR A 534 13.05 -7.35 -14.77
N ARG A 535 13.13 -8.61 -15.21
CA ARG A 535 12.31 -9.70 -14.70
C ARG A 535 13.18 -10.65 -13.89
N THR A 536 12.72 -11.03 -12.71
CA THR A 536 13.33 -12.07 -11.90
C THR A 536 12.92 -13.43 -12.44
N GLN A 537 13.88 -14.23 -12.89
CA GLN A 537 13.68 -15.66 -13.12
C GLN A 537 14.17 -16.43 -11.91
N TRP A 538 13.35 -17.36 -11.47
CA TRP A 538 13.59 -18.09 -10.25
C TRP A 538 14.07 -19.52 -10.54
N VAL A 539 15.14 -19.95 -9.87
CA VAL A 539 15.80 -21.25 -10.08
C VAL A 539 16.18 -21.84 -8.73
N GLU A 540 15.77 -23.07 -8.47
CA GLU A 540 16.10 -23.77 -7.22
C GLU A 540 17.58 -24.12 -7.13
N TYR A 541 18.12 -24.21 -5.92
CA TYR A 541 19.52 -24.59 -5.69
C TYR A 541 20.01 -25.81 -6.51
N PRO A 542 19.29 -26.95 -6.55
CA PRO A 542 19.68 -28.09 -7.39
C PRO A 542 19.66 -27.79 -8.89
N ASP A 543 18.84 -26.83 -9.33
CA ASP A 543 18.61 -26.51 -10.73
C ASP A 543 19.56 -25.42 -11.27
N ILE A 544 20.37 -24.77 -10.42
CA ILE A 544 21.29 -23.69 -10.84
C ILE A 544 22.28 -24.19 -11.88
N ALA A 545 23.05 -25.23 -11.55
CA ALA A 545 24.07 -25.78 -12.44
C ALA A 545 23.51 -26.30 -13.79
N PRO A 546 22.44 -27.13 -13.84
CA PRO A 546 21.89 -27.57 -15.12
C PRO A 546 21.29 -26.41 -15.93
N THR A 547 20.63 -25.45 -15.28
CA THR A 547 20.09 -24.26 -15.97
C THR A 547 21.17 -23.38 -16.57
N PHE A 548 22.27 -23.15 -15.85
CA PHE A 548 23.31 -22.24 -16.32
C PHE A 548 24.13 -22.88 -17.44
N LYS A 549 24.34 -24.20 -17.37
CA LYS A 549 24.92 -25.00 -18.48
C LYS A 549 24.06 -24.90 -19.74
N SER A 550 22.75 -25.03 -19.64
CA SER A 550 21.85 -24.97 -20.80
C SER A 550 21.78 -23.58 -21.44
N LEU A 551 22.00 -22.52 -20.65
CA LEU A 551 22.11 -21.14 -21.11
C LEU A 551 23.50 -20.77 -21.66
N GLY A 552 24.47 -21.71 -21.66
CA GLY A 552 25.82 -21.47 -22.16
C GLY A 552 26.64 -20.53 -21.28
N ILE A 553 26.28 -20.38 -20.00
CA ILE A 553 27.06 -19.59 -19.04
C ILE A 553 28.34 -20.37 -18.72
N PRO A 554 29.54 -19.74 -18.77
CA PRO A 554 30.77 -20.40 -18.37
C PRO A 554 30.77 -20.64 -16.85
N PRO A 555 31.35 -21.75 -16.36
CA PRO A 555 31.48 -21.98 -14.93
C PRO A 555 32.39 -20.92 -14.29
N ASN A 556 32.17 -20.65 -13.00
CA ASN A 556 33.07 -19.84 -12.20
C ASN A 556 34.49 -20.41 -12.26
N ASP A 557 35.48 -19.52 -12.28
CA ASP A 557 36.87 -19.90 -12.06
C ASP A 557 36.98 -20.53 -10.65
N PRO A 558 37.50 -21.78 -10.52
CA PRO A 558 37.74 -22.41 -9.22
C PRO A 558 38.61 -21.57 -8.27
N ALA A 559 39.46 -20.69 -8.79
CA ALA A 559 40.24 -19.74 -7.99
C ALA A 559 39.38 -18.63 -7.37
N VAL A 560 38.26 -18.28 -8.01
CA VAL A 560 37.32 -17.23 -7.57
C VAL A 560 36.19 -17.81 -6.70
N ASN A 561 35.63 -18.96 -7.10
CA ASN A 561 34.62 -19.67 -6.30
C ASN A 561 34.94 -21.18 -6.22
N PRO A 562 35.70 -21.61 -5.19
CA PRO A 562 36.07 -23.01 -5.04
C PRO A 562 34.89 -23.91 -4.64
N ASN A 563 33.76 -23.32 -4.22
CA ASN A 563 32.64 -24.08 -3.64
C ASN A 563 31.54 -24.39 -4.66
N ALA A 564 31.49 -23.68 -5.79
CA ALA A 564 30.45 -23.88 -6.78
C ALA A 564 30.89 -23.43 -8.18
N ALA A 565 30.83 -24.36 -9.13
CA ALA A 565 31.05 -24.08 -10.55
C ALA A 565 29.99 -23.11 -11.14
N TYR A 566 28.81 -23.01 -10.53
CA TYR A 566 27.76 -22.08 -10.94
C TYR A 566 27.15 -21.41 -9.72
N SER A 567 26.90 -20.10 -9.80
CA SER A 567 26.36 -19.32 -8.68
C SER A 567 25.47 -18.19 -9.15
N ILE A 568 24.44 -17.88 -8.37
CA ILE A 568 23.65 -16.66 -8.56
C ILE A 568 24.38 -15.43 -8.00
N PRO A 569 24.11 -14.21 -8.50
CA PRO A 569 23.20 -13.91 -9.60
C PRO A 569 23.86 -14.18 -10.96
N ALA A 570 23.03 -14.60 -11.92
CA ALA A 570 23.34 -14.49 -13.34
C ALA A 570 22.36 -13.52 -13.99
N MET A 571 22.77 -12.90 -15.09
CA MET A 571 21.95 -11.99 -15.85
C MET A 571 22.09 -12.26 -17.34
N THR A 572 20.99 -12.18 -18.06
CA THR A 572 21.03 -12.07 -19.51
C THR A 572 20.94 -10.60 -19.85
N LEU A 573 21.83 -10.10 -20.71
CA LEU A 573 21.93 -8.71 -21.16
C LEU A 573 21.02 -8.44 -22.38
N PRO A 574 20.79 -7.17 -22.78
CA PRO A 574 19.90 -6.86 -23.90
C PRO A 574 20.39 -7.39 -25.25
N ASP A 575 21.70 -7.64 -25.36
CA ASP A 575 22.36 -8.18 -26.54
C ASP A 575 22.33 -9.72 -26.61
N GLY A 576 21.67 -10.38 -25.67
CA GLY A 576 21.53 -11.83 -25.62
C GLY A 576 22.64 -12.55 -24.86
N ARG A 577 23.71 -11.85 -24.43
CA ARG A 577 24.79 -12.48 -23.66
C ARG A 577 24.33 -12.85 -22.25
N HIS A 578 24.73 -14.02 -21.79
CA HIS A 578 24.52 -14.45 -20.41
C HIS A 578 25.81 -14.24 -19.60
N ILE A 579 25.71 -13.50 -18.50
CA ILE A 579 26.80 -13.20 -17.58
C ILE A 579 26.46 -13.66 -16.17
N MET A 580 27.48 -13.97 -15.39
CA MET A 580 27.37 -14.41 -14.00
C MET A 580 28.36 -13.60 -13.16
N ASP A 581 28.15 -13.56 -11.85
CA ASP A 581 28.88 -12.75 -10.86
C ASP A 581 28.33 -11.33 -10.69
N SER A 582 28.03 -10.98 -9.44
CA SER A 582 27.40 -9.69 -9.09
C SER A 582 28.23 -8.46 -9.45
N LEU A 583 29.57 -8.53 -9.40
CA LEU A 583 30.47 -7.42 -9.72
C LEU A 583 30.64 -7.30 -11.23
N VAL A 584 30.73 -8.42 -11.95
CA VAL A 584 30.73 -8.45 -13.42
C VAL A 584 29.43 -7.85 -13.95
N ILE A 585 28.28 -8.27 -13.41
CA ILE A 585 26.96 -7.73 -13.72
C ILE A 585 26.91 -6.23 -13.47
N ALA A 586 27.35 -5.76 -12.30
CA ALA A 586 27.33 -4.34 -11.97
C ALA A 586 28.20 -3.50 -12.92
N ARG A 587 29.40 -3.96 -13.26
CA ARG A 587 30.30 -3.27 -14.21
C ARG A 587 29.71 -3.21 -15.61
N GLU A 588 29.06 -4.27 -16.06
CA GLU A 588 28.44 -4.28 -17.38
C GLU A 588 27.18 -3.39 -17.43
N LEU A 589 26.38 -3.36 -16.36
CA LEU A 589 25.26 -2.42 -16.22
C LEU A 589 25.72 -0.97 -16.18
N GLU A 590 26.88 -0.66 -15.59
CA GLU A 590 27.46 0.70 -15.64
C GLU A 590 27.82 1.10 -17.08
N LYS A 591 28.40 0.19 -17.86
CA LYS A 591 28.73 0.47 -19.27
C LYS A 591 27.49 0.68 -20.13
N LEU A 592 26.46 -0.15 -19.93
CA LEU A 592 25.21 -0.07 -20.70
C LEU A 592 24.33 1.10 -20.28
N TYR A 593 24.35 1.46 -18.99
CA TYR A 593 23.51 2.49 -18.37
C TYR A 593 24.36 3.39 -17.46
N PRO A 594 25.12 4.36 -18.00
CA PRO A 594 26.07 5.17 -17.23
C PRO A 594 25.42 6.20 -16.30
N SER A 595 24.09 6.38 -16.36
CA SER A 595 23.36 7.32 -15.51
C SER A 595 22.19 6.62 -14.80
N PRO A 596 22.03 6.76 -13.48
CA PRO A 596 22.95 7.42 -12.54
C PRO A 596 24.28 6.66 -12.41
N ALA A 597 25.38 7.39 -12.25
CA ALA A 597 26.73 6.83 -12.24
C ALA A 597 26.96 5.96 -11.00
N LEU A 598 27.57 4.78 -11.19
CA LEU A 598 27.91 3.86 -10.10
C LEU A 598 29.43 3.77 -9.92
N LYS A 599 29.91 4.23 -8.76
CA LYS A 599 31.33 4.15 -8.39
C LYS A 599 31.67 2.77 -7.83
N PHE A 600 32.85 2.25 -8.16
CA PHE A 600 33.32 0.92 -7.72
C PHE A 600 34.45 0.98 -6.70
N ASP A 601 34.88 2.18 -6.33
CA ASP A 601 35.86 2.41 -5.27
C ASP A 601 35.45 1.69 -3.99
N LYS A 602 36.42 1.07 -3.30
CA LYS A 602 36.22 0.35 -2.04
C LYS A 602 35.29 -0.88 -2.10
N ALA A 603 34.78 -1.27 -3.28
CA ALA A 603 33.87 -2.41 -3.41
C ALA A 603 34.51 -3.75 -3.00
N GLU A 604 35.77 -3.99 -3.36
CA GLU A 604 36.49 -5.23 -3.00
C GLU A 604 36.83 -5.26 -1.50
N GLU A 605 37.23 -4.13 -0.93
CA GLU A 605 37.48 -3.96 0.50
C GLU A 605 36.20 -4.25 1.31
N MET A 606 35.05 -3.68 0.90
CA MET A 606 33.76 -3.93 1.53
C MET A 606 33.32 -5.40 1.40
N GLN A 607 33.52 -6.03 0.24
CA GLN A 607 33.21 -7.45 0.04
C GLN A 607 34.05 -8.36 0.95
N SER A 608 35.35 -8.07 1.06
CA SER A 608 36.26 -8.78 1.97
C SER A 608 35.84 -8.63 3.44
N ALA A 609 35.48 -7.42 3.86
CA ALA A 609 35.06 -7.15 5.23
C ALA A 609 33.74 -7.87 5.58
N VAL A 610 32.73 -7.78 4.71
CA VAL A 610 31.47 -8.52 4.85
C VAL A 610 31.69 -10.04 4.85
N LEU A 611 32.63 -10.57 4.04
CA LEU A 611 32.95 -11.99 4.03
C LEU A 611 33.56 -12.46 5.36
N LYS A 612 34.38 -11.65 6.02
CA LYS A 612 34.93 -11.97 7.36
C LYS A 612 33.81 -12.10 8.39
N VAL A 613 32.86 -11.17 8.40
CA VAL A 613 31.68 -11.22 9.28
C VAL A 613 30.85 -12.47 9.02
N ASN A 614 30.54 -12.77 7.75
CA ASN A 614 29.77 -13.96 7.39
C ASN A 614 30.46 -15.28 7.76
N LYS A 615 31.80 -15.34 7.66
CA LYS A 615 32.56 -16.53 8.08
C LYS A 615 32.50 -16.73 9.59
N ALA A 616 32.68 -15.67 10.37
CA ALA A 616 32.60 -15.72 11.83
C ALA A 616 31.19 -16.10 12.33
N LEU A 617 30.15 -15.56 11.69
CA LEU A 617 28.76 -15.82 12.06
C LEU A 617 28.17 -17.07 11.39
N ALA A 618 28.94 -17.82 10.59
CA ALA A 618 28.46 -18.98 9.85
C ALA A 618 27.80 -20.05 10.74
N PRO A 619 28.31 -20.39 11.94
CA PRO A 619 27.67 -21.37 12.83
C PRO A 619 26.28 -20.94 13.33
N ILE A 620 25.99 -19.64 13.35
CA ILE A 620 24.70 -19.07 13.78
C ILE A 620 23.76 -18.93 12.58
N ILE A 621 24.27 -18.40 11.47
CA ILE A 621 23.47 -18.03 10.30
C ILE A 621 23.12 -19.25 9.43
N MET A 622 24.09 -20.14 9.16
CA MET A 622 23.89 -21.25 8.21
C MET A 622 22.76 -22.20 8.61
N PRO A 623 22.61 -22.59 9.90
CA PRO A 623 21.52 -23.46 10.33
C PRO A 623 20.12 -22.82 10.23
N ARG A 624 20.02 -21.49 10.16
CA ARG A 624 18.75 -20.77 10.04
C ARG A 624 18.22 -20.71 8.61
N ILE A 625 19.11 -20.74 7.61
CA ILE A 625 18.75 -20.61 6.20
C ILE A 625 17.75 -21.69 5.74
N PRO A 626 17.94 -22.99 6.02
CA PRO A 626 16.97 -24.03 5.67
C PRO A 626 15.56 -23.84 6.25
N GLU A 627 15.45 -23.19 7.41
CA GLU A 627 14.18 -23.07 8.15
C GLU A 627 13.48 -21.74 7.92
N LEU A 628 14.24 -20.65 7.75
CA LEU A 628 13.67 -19.30 7.64
C LEU A 628 13.61 -18.78 6.19
N VAL A 629 14.30 -19.45 5.25
CA VAL A 629 14.57 -18.87 3.93
C VAL A 629 14.24 -19.80 2.77
N LEU A 630 14.54 -21.09 2.86
CA LEU A 630 14.47 -22.00 1.71
C LEU A 630 13.15 -22.77 1.67
N ASN A 631 12.66 -22.99 0.46
CA ASN A 631 11.60 -23.97 0.22
C ASN A 631 12.11 -25.41 0.34
N ASP A 632 11.18 -26.36 0.48
CA ASP A 632 11.47 -27.79 0.67
C ASP A 632 12.46 -28.36 -0.37
N SER A 633 12.32 -27.99 -1.64
CA SER A 633 13.18 -28.53 -2.72
C SER A 633 14.62 -28.04 -2.64
N SER A 634 14.82 -26.76 -2.27
CA SER A 634 16.15 -26.18 -2.06
C SER A 634 16.74 -26.59 -0.71
N LYS A 635 15.88 -26.87 0.29
CA LYS A 635 16.27 -27.22 1.65
C LYS A 635 17.11 -28.49 1.71
N GLU A 636 16.66 -29.56 1.06
CA GLU A 636 17.37 -30.84 1.06
C GLU A 636 18.77 -30.72 0.41
N TYR A 637 18.83 -30.13 -0.78
CA TYR A 637 20.10 -29.87 -1.47
C TYR A 637 21.03 -28.98 -0.62
N PHE A 638 20.49 -27.94 0.02
CA PHE A 638 21.28 -27.04 0.84
C PHE A 638 21.85 -27.76 2.08
N LEU A 639 21.03 -28.55 2.77
CA LEU A 639 21.47 -29.35 3.92
C LEU A 639 22.59 -30.32 3.53
N GLU A 640 22.42 -31.07 2.43
CA GLU A 640 23.43 -32.03 1.96
C GLU A 640 24.75 -31.34 1.56
N THR A 641 24.67 -30.30 0.72
CA THR A 641 25.87 -29.61 0.23
C THR A 641 26.60 -28.86 1.34
N ARG A 642 25.88 -28.30 2.32
CA ARG A 642 26.51 -27.60 3.46
C ARG A 642 27.06 -28.59 4.47
N ALA A 643 26.44 -29.75 4.66
CA ALA A 643 27.02 -30.82 5.47
C ALA A 643 28.38 -31.28 4.93
N LYS A 644 28.49 -31.46 3.61
CA LYS A 644 29.78 -31.74 2.94
C LYS A 644 30.79 -30.62 3.11
N ARG A 645 30.34 -29.35 2.98
CA ARG A 645 31.21 -28.17 3.10
C ARG A 645 31.78 -27.97 4.50
N PHE A 646 30.97 -28.18 5.53
CA PHE A 646 31.38 -27.99 6.93
C PHE A 646 31.90 -29.28 7.58
N GLY A 647 31.81 -30.42 6.88
CA GLY A 647 32.19 -31.74 7.40
C GLY A 647 31.25 -32.29 8.47
N MET A 648 30.12 -31.62 8.74
CA MET A 648 29.11 -32.00 9.72
C MET A 648 27.73 -31.43 9.36
N PRO A 649 26.62 -32.07 9.79
CA PRO A 649 25.27 -31.51 9.62
C PRO A 649 25.10 -30.12 10.23
N LEU A 650 24.31 -29.26 9.61
CA LEU A 650 24.05 -27.90 10.11
C LEU A 650 23.48 -27.84 11.54
N PRO A 651 22.59 -28.76 11.99
CA PRO A 651 22.17 -28.79 13.39
C PRO A 651 23.31 -29.10 14.37
N GLU A 652 24.34 -29.83 13.96
CA GLU A 652 25.53 -30.06 14.79
C GLU A 652 26.44 -28.85 14.78
N LEU A 653 26.61 -28.21 13.62
CA LEU A 653 27.31 -26.93 13.51
C LEU A 653 26.69 -25.87 14.45
N ALA A 654 25.36 -25.81 14.54
CA ALA A 654 24.66 -24.90 15.46
C ALA A 654 25.04 -25.14 16.93
N LYS A 655 25.28 -26.40 17.33
CA LYS A 655 25.69 -26.76 18.70
C LYS A 655 27.14 -26.36 19.01
N THR A 656 27.97 -26.20 17.99
CA THR A 656 29.35 -25.70 18.16
C THR A 656 29.41 -24.17 18.30
N ALA A 657 28.30 -23.47 18.08
CA ALA A 657 28.26 -22.01 18.11
C ALA A 657 28.31 -21.48 19.55
N ASP A 658 29.49 -21.03 19.97
CA ASP A 658 29.61 -20.05 21.05
C ASP A 658 29.28 -18.67 20.49
N VAL A 659 28.09 -18.16 20.82
CA VAL A 659 27.55 -16.92 20.25
C VAL A 659 28.49 -15.74 20.50
N GLU A 660 29.03 -15.59 21.72
CA GLU A 660 29.89 -14.45 22.03
C GLU A 660 31.23 -14.55 21.33
N LYS A 661 31.81 -15.76 21.26
CA LYS A 661 33.04 -15.98 20.50
C LYS A 661 32.86 -15.70 19.00
N CYS A 662 31.74 -16.10 18.41
CA CYS A 662 31.43 -15.80 17.01
C CYS A 662 31.34 -14.28 16.75
N TRP A 663 30.78 -13.52 17.68
CA TRP A 663 30.70 -12.06 17.58
C TRP A 663 32.05 -11.37 17.80
N GLU A 664 32.88 -11.88 18.69
CA GLU A 664 34.27 -11.40 18.85
C GLU A 664 35.11 -11.65 17.59
N GLU A 665 34.95 -12.81 16.94
CA GLU A 665 35.61 -13.09 15.66
C GLU A 665 35.06 -12.21 14.52
N ALA A 666 33.75 -11.88 14.55
CA ALA A 666 33.11 -11.00 13.58
C ALA A 666 33.59 -9.53 13.72
N LYS A 667 34.02 -9.13 14.91
CA LYS A 667 34.46 -7.76 15.23
C LYS A 667 35.51 -7.22 14.27
N LYS A 668 36.49 -8.04 13.88
CA LYS A 668 37.51 -7.65 12.89
C LYS A 668 36.91 -7.20 11.55
N GLY A 669 35.89 -7.93 11.06
CA GLY A 669 35.19 -7.55 9.84
C GLY A 669 34.30 -6.32 10.04
N LEU A 670 33.67 -6.19 11.20
CA LEU A 670 32.84 -5.03 11.55
C LEU A 670 33.65 -3.74 11.71
N ASP A 671 34.84 -3.82 12.29
CA ASP A 671 35.78 -2.69 12.40
C ASP A 671 36.24 -2.22 11.01
N GLU A 672 36.53 -3.16 10.10
CA GLU A 672 36.86 -2.84 8.71
C GLU A 672 35.68 -2.17 7.98
N ILE A 673 34.44 -2.66 8.16
CA ILE A 673 33.24 -2.00 7.63
C ILE A 673 33.07 -0.60 8.24
N SER A 674 33.24 -0.43 9.55
CA SER A 674 33.16 0.87 10.22
C SER A 674 34.23 1.85 9.71
N ALA A 675 35.44 1.36 9.43
CA ALA A 675 36.53 2.15 8.87
C ALA A 675 36.24 2.58 7.43
N LEU A 676 35.66 1.70 6.61
CA LEU A 676 35.21 2.06 5.26
C LEU A 676 34.08 3.09 5.29
N LEU A 677 33.19 3.00 6.29
CA LEU A 677 32.18 4.01 6.56
C LEU A 677 32.77 5.26 7.23
N ALA A 678 34.03 5.28 7.68
CA ALA A 678 34.64 6.44 8.35
C ALA A 678 35.05 7.56 7.38
N GLY A 679 35.10 7.29 6.06
CA GLY A 679 35.19 8.33 5.02
C GLY A 679 34.01 9.32 5.01
N THR A 680 33.00 9.09 5.87
CA THR A 680 31.83 9.95 6.10
C THR A 680 32.13 11.08 7.09
N HIS A 681 33.04 12.00 6.75
CA HIS A 681 33.12 13.25 7.50
C HIS A 681 31.80 14.04 7.34
N ASP A 682 31.27 14.58 8.44
CA ASP A 682 30.08 15.46 8.53
C ASP A 682 28.67 14.83 8.46
N GLY A 683 28.51 13.54 8.81
CA GLY A 683 27.16 12.95 8.98
C GLY A 683 26.55 12.31 7.74
N ARG A 684 27.36 12.08 6.71
CA ARG A 684 26.97 11.44 5.43
C ARG A 684 26.81 9.92 5.58
N ALA A 685 26.03 9.30 4.69
CA ALA A 685 25.60 7.91 4.86
C ALA A 685 26.34 6.85 4.01
N PHE A 686 27.05 7.26 2.94
CA PHE A 686 27.67 6.34 1.97
C PHE A 686 29.21 6.34 2.01
N VAL A 687 29.83 5.22 1.62
CA VAL A 687 31.28 4.92 1.72
C VAL A 687 32.18 5.99 1.09
N LEU A 688 31.79 6.57 -0.04
CA LEU A 688 32.59 7.57 -0.77
C LEU A 688 32.24 9.03 -0.42
N GLY A 689 31.33 9.25 0.52
CA GLY A 689 30.87 10.56 0.93
C GLY A 689 29.81 11.17 -0.01
N GLY A 690 28.64 11.48 0.56
CA GLY A 690 27.48 12.08 -0.10
C GLY A 690 26.17 11.51 0.45
N ASP A 691 25.07 12.28 0.38
CA ASP A 691 23.75 11.83 0.88
C ASP A 691 22.86 11.20 -0.21
N GLN A 692 23.26 11.33 -1.49
CA GLN A 692 22.42 10.93 -2.63
C GLN A 692 23.07 10.00 -3.67
N GLU A 693 24.36 9.69 -3.54
CA GLU A 693 25.11 8.88 -4.53
C GLU A 693 25.79 7.66 -3.87
N PRO A 694 25.10 6.51 -3.77
CA PRO A 694 25.72 5.28 -3.30
C PRO A 694 26.71 4.72 -4.33
N GLY A 695 27.80 4.13 -3.86
CA GLY A 695 28.69 3.29 -4.67
C GLY A 695 28.29 1.82 -4.62
N PHE A 696 28.97 0.99 -5.40
CA PHE A 696 28.78 -0.47 -5.35
C PHE A 696 29.17 -1.05 -3.98
N ALA A 697 30.13 -0.43 -3.27
CA ALA A 697 30.46 -0.79 -1.88
C ALA A 697 29.24 -0.66 -0.95
N ASP A 698 28.44 0.40 -1.09
CA ASP A 698 27.21 0.58 -0.30
C ASP A 698 26.18 -0.51 -0.61
N PHE A 699 26.07 -0.94 -1.87
CA PHE A 699 25.18 -2.05 -2.25
C PHE A 699 25.65 -3.42 -1.78
N VAL A 700 26.96 -3.63 -1.60
CA VAL A 700 27.49 -4.82 -0.93
C VAL A 700 27.01 -4.85 0.53
N LEU A 701 27.14 -3.74 1.25
CA LEU A 701 26.70 -3.64 2.64
C LEU A 701 25.17 -3.68 2.78
N ALA A 702 24.43 -3.06 1.86
CA ALA A 702 22.96 -3.12 1.83
C ALA A 702 22.44 -4.54 1.56
N GLY A 703 23.11 -5.29 0.68
CA GLY A 703 22.83 -6.71 0.49
C GLY A 703 23.06 -7.53 1.77
N PHE A 704 24.12 -7.20 2.53
CA PHE A 704 24.40 -7.82 3.83
C PHE A 704 23.31 -7.54 4.86
N TRP A 705 22.86 -6.29 4.96
CA TRP A 705 21.70 -5.94 5.80
C TRP A 705 20.46 -6.75 5.46
N ARG A 706 20.13 -6.83 4.18
CA ARG A 706 18.94 -7.55 3.74
C ARG A 706 19.03 -9.04 4.05
N PHE A 707 20.22 -9.62 3.90
CA PHE A 707 20.47 -11.01 4.26
C PHE A 707 20.29 -11.24 5.76
N VAL A 708 20.92 -10.42 6.61
CA VAL A 708 20.84 -10.56 8.07
C VAL A 708 19.39 -10.44 8.56
N GLU A 709 18.62 -9.47 8.05
CA GLU A 709 17.20 -9.30 8.39
C GLU A 709 16.34 -10.54 8.12
N ARG A 710 16.75 -11.39 7.18
CA ARG A 710 15.99 -12.59 6.79
C ARG A 710 16.35 -13.82 7.60
N VAL A 711 17.46 -13.79 8.34
CA VAL A 711 17.92 -14.86 9.23
C VAL A 711 17.94 -14.42 10.71
N ASP A 712 17.41 -13.23 10.98
CA ASP A 712 17.30 -12.63 12.31
C ASP A 712 16.16 -13.28 13.09
N ILE A 713 16.42 -13.66 14.34
CA ILE A 713 15.39 -14.19 15.25
C ILE A 713 15.33 -13.23 16.43
N ASP A 714 14.17 -12.61 16.65
CA ASP A 714 13.92 -11.68 17.77
C ASP A 714 14.92 -10.49 17.85
N GLY A 715 15.54 -10.10 16.73
CA GLY A 715 16.48 -8.98 16.70
C GLY A 715 17.92 -9.34 17.09
N ASP A 716 18.25 -10.61 17.27
CA ASP A 716 19.52 -11.05 17.83
C ASP A 716 20.75 -10.74 16.94
N LEU A 717 20.59 -10.74 15.62
CA LEU A 717 21.63 -10.38 14.66
C LEU A 717 21.54 -8.91 14.27
N ARG A 718 20.35 -8.46 13.86
CA ARG A 718 20.11 -7.09 13.39
C ARG A 718 20.35 -6.08 14.51
N GLY A 719 19.92 -6.39 15.73
CA GLY A 719 20.11 -5.55 16.91
C GLY A 719 21.58 -5.35 17.23
N ARG A 720 22.37 -6.44 17.23
CA ARG A 720 23.82 -6.39 17.48
C ARG A 720 24.58 -5.61 16.40
N LEU A 721 24.25 -5.81 15.12
CA LEU A 721 24.85 -5.01 14.03
C LEU A 721 24.52 -3.51 14.15
N LYS A 722 23.27 -3.18 14.50
CA LYS A 722 22.85 -1.78 14.67
C LYS A 722 23.53 -1.12 15.89
N ALA A 723 23.75 -1.89 16.96
CA ALA A 723 24.36 -1.40 18.19
C ALA A 723 25.90 -1.30 18.10
N PHE A 724 26.54 -1.96 17.15
CA PHE A 724 28.00 -1.99 17.01
C PHE A 724 28.61 -0.60 16.78
N ASP A 725 28.07 0.16 15.83
CA ASP A 725 28.46 1.54 15.55
C ASP A 725 27.28 2.28 14.86
N GLY A 726 26.97 3.51 15.29
CA GLY A 726 25.87 4.30 14.75
C GLY A 726 25.93 4.55 13.23
N LYS A 727 27.10 4.42 12.60
CA LYS A 727 27.25 4.46 11.13
C LYS A 727 26.46 3.36 10.41
N PHE A 728 26.38 2.17 11.00
CA PHE A 728 25.64 1.02 10.45
C PHE A 728 24.15 1.35 10.30
N GLY A 729 23.55 1.90 11.36
CA GLY A 729 22.15 2.33 11.35
C GLY A 729 21.88 3.44 10.33
N ARG A 730 22.77 4.44 10.23
CA ARG A 730 22.65 5.53 9.24
C ARG A 730 22.71 5.02 7.81
N HIS A 731 23.69 4.17 7.48
CA HIS A 731 23.80 3.55 6.17
C HIS A 731 22.52 2.75 5.82
N ARG A 732 22.03 1.93 6.76
CA ARG A 732 20.82 1.12 6.55
C ARG A 732 19.58 1.95 6.22
N MET A 733 19.41 3.09 6.87
CA MET A 733 18.32 4.03 6.58
C MET A 733 18.48 4.64 5.18
N ALA A 734 19.68 5.07 4.82
CA ALA A 734 19.94 5.73 3.54
C ALA A 734 19.75 4.82 2.32
N VAL A 735 20.10 3.53 2.42
CA VAL A 735 19.91 2.55 1.33
C VAL A 735 18.47 2.01 1.23
N GLY A 736 17.60 2.35 2.19
CA GLY A 736 16.26 1.75 2.33
C GLY A 736 15.39 1.84 1.08
N LYS A 737 15.43 2.96 0.36
CA LYS A 737 14.62 3.19 -0.85
C LYS A 737 14.91 2.22 -1.99
N TRP A 738 16.13 1.68 -2.10
CA TRP A 738 16.48 0.70 -3.14
C TRP A 738 16.21 -0.75 -2.72
N LEU A 739 15.82 -0.96 -1.46
CA LEU A 739 15.39 -2.24 -0.92
C LEU A 739 13.86 -2.41 -0.97
N GLU A 740 13.10 -1.38 -1.36
CA GLU A 740 11.62 -1.42 -1.43
C GLU A 740 11.09 -2.38 -2.51
N ARG A 741 11.81 -2.51 -3.63
CA ARG A 741 11.48 -3.45 -4.70
C ARG A 741 12.08 -4.84 -4.38
N ASP A 742 11.21 -5.76 -3.96
CA ASP A 742 11.51 -7.13 -3.49
C ASP A 742 10.72 -8.20 -4.28
N ASP A 743 10.54 -7.98 -5.59
CA ASP A 743 9.75 -8.82 -6.51
C ASP A 743 10.47 -10.04 -7.09
#